data_AF-S9TLT7-F1
#
_entry.id   AF-S9TLT7-F1
#
_cell.length_a   1.000
_cell.length_b   1.000
_cell.length_c   1.000
_cell.angle_alpha   90.00
_cell.angle_beta   90.00
_cell.angle_gamma   90.00
#
_symmetry.space_group_name_H-M   'P 1'
#
loop_
_entity.id
_entity.type
_entity.pdbx_description
1 polymer ?
#
loop_
_entity_poly.entity_id
_entity_poly.type
_entity_poly.pdbx_seq_one_letter_code
_entity_poly.pdbx_strand_id
1 'polypeptide(L)'
;MTTPLLLRFVAEARELLQAAASGLLALEKSPDDETIINTVFRSVHTLKGSVGLFDFPAFAKLVHAGEDVLSAVRGGQLSLTSEMVDLLLDMLDRVAAWIDDIESDGTLGPGADGLSHEMTADLRSLLPIPAGPAPAPDSAPGVAAASIDWVPDLPEADRLDAFRAWGTGAPLVAIEYEPAEDCFFSGEDPVNLLRQIPGLHGLEIRPREPWPDSASLDPYRCVLRLRALASTSAETVESVFRYVIEQTRLGDVPPHLLIRPAGAPNGGLALDDFLDEADALVEAGEWERLRRAVAALTELTSPALFAASSLRWLAAVLALPSPEPAWAKALIASLATGQAQPVPPRGTAAISADAAPPPVHGSAEAPAAPLPASSPAGGAAARLTPLARDILAAQRTILTLDLDPDAFTLRLPSVAHTVSNVLGGTVRQIDLESWDDAVESARAQANPGPMLAVLAHLLDGPDDTVHRAAAIDTGLAAQGELRTTGGPRVLKVDQAKVDALMTLIGELVVSKNSLPFLARRAESVHGSREMAREIKDLFAVIDRLAQEMQAAIMAVRMLPVSEVLDRFPRLVRDVARKLGKRVSLVIEGEDTAADKNIIEVLGDPLLHIIRNALDHGIELPDDRVTASKAPEATVLIRAFQESDQVIIEVRDDGRGIDPDKIRKAAVTKGLIDAEQAERMSDQQAVNLVFLPGFSTAAQVSDLSGRGVGMDVVVTAVERTGGTVSLTSVKGQGTTARLSLPLSMAVTRVMMVEAGGGMLFGIPMDHIAETVRIHRSQVRRFKQSEAFVLRDTIVPLLRLDRLLGIAPPAWFGDDDQEDSVLVVRVGNAVTGLVVDHFREGMDIILKPFEGILSGIPGYAGTALLGDGRVLLVLNLKELL
;
A
#
# COMPACT_ATOMS: atom_id res chain seq x y z
N MET A 1 29.33 10.06 -22.67
CA MET A 1 28.11 10.02 -23.51
C MET A 1 26.98 10.59 -22.68
N THR A 2 26.60 11.84 -22.94
CA THR A 2 25.52 12.52 -22.22
C THR A 2 24.17 11.89 -22.59
N THR A 3 23.30 11.68 -21.59
CA THR A 3 21.95 11.13 -21.81
C THR A 3 20.96 12.24 -22.20
N PRO A 4 19.85 11.95 -22.90
CA PRO A 4 18.86 12.97 -23.26
C PRO A 4 18.27 13.70 -22.04
N LEU A 5 18.15 13.00 -20.90
CA LEU A 5 17.71 13.58 -19.64
C LEU A 5 18.73 14.59 -19.08
N LEU A 6 20.03 14.26 -19.16
CA LEU A 6 21.11 15.14 -18.71
C LEU A 6 21.23 16.41 -19.57
N LEU A 7 21.06 16.29 -20.89
CA LEU A 7 21.05 17.45 -21.80
C LEU A 7 19.87 18.40 -21.53
N ARG A 8 18.68 17.84 -21.19
CA ARG A 8 17.55 18.66 -20.73
C ARG A 8 17.86 19.34 -19.40
N PHE A 9 18.39 18.60 -18.43
CA PHE A 9 18.79 19.14 -17.13
C PHE A 9 19.79 20.29 -17.27
N VAL A 10 20.82 20.15 -18.10
CA VAL A 10 21.81 21.20 -18.39
C VAL A 10 21.14 22.49 -18.90
N ALA A 11 20.19 22.39 -19.85
CA ALA A 11 19.46 23.55 -20.34
C ALA A 11 18.57 24.20 -19.27
N GLU A 12 17.78 23.38 -18.57
CA GLU A 12 16.84 23.82 -17.52
C GLU A 12 17.58 24.46 -16.34
N ALA A 13 18.73 23.89 -15.94
CA ALA A 13 19.58 24.43 -14.88
C ALA A 13 20.23 25.77 -15.26
N ARG A 14 20.65 25.98 -16.53
CA ARG A 14 21.15 27.28 -16.99
C ARG A 14 20.08 28.37 -16.93
N GLU A 15 18.84 28.08 -17.30
CA GLU A 15 17.72 29.02 -17.18
C GLU A 15 17.43 29.39 -15.71
N LEU A 16 17.44 28.40 -14.81
CA LEU A 16 17.25 28.60 -13.36
C LEU A 16 18.39 29.43 -12.74
N LEU A 17 19.65 29.15 -13.08
CA LEU A 17 20.79 29.97 -12.64
C LEU A 17 20.69 31.42 -13.12
N GLN A 18 20.36 31.64 -14.40
CA GLN A 18 20.23 32.99 -14.96
C GLN A 18 19.11 33.77 -14.26
N ALA A 19 17.98 33.13 -13.93
CA ALA A 19 16.90 33.74 -13.17
C ALA A 19 17.32 34.07 -11.73
N ALA A 20 18.02 33.15 -11.04
CA ALA A 20 18.52 33.37 -9.68
C ALA A 20 19.52 34.53 -9.62
N ALA A 21 20.54 34.54 -10.48
CA ALA A 21 21.57 35.59 -10.50
C ALA A 21 20.99 36.96 -10.87
N SER A 22 20.07 37.02 -11.83
CA SER A 22 19.37 38.27 -12.20
C SER A 22 18.54 38.82 -11.04
N GLY A 23 17.92 37.94 -10.24
CA GLY A 23 17.16 38.33 -9.05
C GLY A 23 18.05 38.81 -7.90
N LEU A 24 19.17 38.13 -7.62
CA LEU A 24 20.15 38.56 -6.60
C LEU A 24 20.71 39.95 -6.91
N LEU A 25 21.08 40.22 -8.17
CA LEU A 25 21.54 41.54 -8.64
C LEU A 25 20.45 42.63 -8.62
N ALA A 26 19.18 42.26 -8.49
CA ALA A 26 18.09 43.19 -8.26
C ALA A 26 17.84 43.42 -6.75
N LEU A 27 17.96 42.37 -5.93
CA LEU A 27 17.88 42.45 -4.47
C LEU A 27 19.02 43.28 -3.86
N GLU A 28 20.22 43.26 -4.45
CA GLU A 28 21.32 44.18 -4.12
C GLU A 28 20.87 45.67 -4.08
N LYS A 29 19.86 46.03 -4.89
CA LYS A 29 19.32 47.38 -5.05
C LYS A 29 17.99 47.61 -4.32
N SER A 30 17.27 46.51 -4.02
CA SER A 30 15.98 46.48 -3.34
C SER A 30 15.91 45.28 -2.38
N PRO A 31 16.61 45.29 -1.23
CA PRO A 31 16.79 44.09 -0.40
C PRO A 31 15.49 43.52 0.18
N ASP A 32 14.49 44.38 0.39
CA ASP A 32 13.20 44.05 0.98
C ASP A 32 12.12 43.62 -0.05
N ASP A 33 12.47 43.42 -1.32
CA ASP A 33 11.49 43.01 -2.35
C ASP A 33 11.14 41.52 -2.26
N GLU A 34 10.12 41.21 -1.45
CA GLU A 34 9.57 39.86 -1.29
C GLU A 34 9.27 39.15 -2.62
N THR A 35 8.91 39.87 -3.69
CA THR A 35 8.57 39.25 -4.97
C THR A 35 9.81 38.71 -5.68
N ILE A 36 10.93 39.41 -5.55
CA ILE A 36 12.23 38.99 -6.08
C ILE A 36 12.84 37.93 -5.16
N ILE A 37 12.76 38.06 -3.83
CA ILE A 37 13.20 37.01 -2.88
C ILE A 37 12.51 35.68 -3.19
N ASN A 38 11.19 35.68 -3.34
CA ASN A 38 10.43 34.45 -3.69
C ASN A 38 10.77 33.90 -5.08
N THR A 39 11.19 34.75 -6.02
CA THR A 39 11.61 34.33 -7.37
C THR A 39 12.99 33.66 -7.34
N VAL A 40 13.96 34.26 -6.64
CA VAL A 40 15.30 33.68 -6.44
C VAL A 40 15.20 32.37 -5.67
N PHE A 41 14.44 32.34 -4.56
CA PHE A 41 14.20 31.12 -3.78
C PHE A 41 13.63 29.99 -4.66
N ARG A 42 12.61 30.26 -5.48
CA ARG A 42 12.01 29.25 -6.39
C ARG A 42 13.00 28.75 -7.43
N SER A 43 13.88 29.60 -7.94
CA SER A 43 14.90 29.22 -8.92
C SER A 43 15.93 28.26 -8.31
N VAL A 44 16.43 28.58 -7.11
CA VAL A 44 17.40 27.73 -6.38
C VAL A 44 16.76 26.43 -5.87
N HIS A 45 15.53 26.49 -5.34
CA HIS A 45 14.78 25.32 -4.89
C HIS A 45 14.45 24.34 -6.04
N THR A 46 14.02 24.86 -7.20
CA THR A 46 13.80 24.03 -8.39
C THR A 46 15.12 23.42 -8.88
N LEU A 47 16.23 24.17 -8.83
CA LEU A 47 17.55 23.67 -9.16
C LEU A 47 17.98 22.53 -8.22
N LYS A 48 17.74 22.64 -6.90
CA LYS A 48 17.98 21.53 -5.94
C LYS A 48 17.20 20.28 -6.34
N GLY A 49 15.91 20.43 -6.63
CA GLY A 49 15.05 19.32 -7.06
C GLY A 49 15.54 18.64 -8.34
N SER A 50 15.89 19.42 -9.37
CA SER A 50 16.38 18.90 -10.65
C SER A 50 17.77 18.25 -10.54
N VAL A 51 18.63 18.70 -9.62
CA VAL A 51 19.94 18.08 -9.33
C VAL A 51 19.78 16.73 -8.64
N GLY A 52 18.78 16.58 -7.75
CA GLY A 52 18.52 15.33 -7.01
C GLY A 52 18.21 14.10 -7.88
N LEU A 53 17.99 14.30 -9.19
CA LEU A 53 17.83 13.24 -10.18
C LEU A 53 19.17 12.64 -10.66
N PHE A 54 20.32 13.16 -10.21
CA PHE A 54 21.67 12.78 -10.65
C PHE A 54 22.65 12.62 -9.48
N ASP A 55 23.65 11.74 -9.61
CA ASP A 55 24.63 11.43 -8.54
C ASP A 55 25.75 12.50 -8.48
N PHE A 56 25.37 13.76 -8.23
CA PHE A 56 26.26 14.93 -8.14
C PHE A 56 26.27 15.54 -6.72
N PRO A 57 26.83 14.84 -5.70
CA PRO A 57 26.68 15.21 -4.29
C PRO A 57 27.26 16.58 -3.93
N ALA A 58 28.39 16.97 -4.52
CA ALA A 58 29.00 18.29 -4.31
C ALA A 58 28.13 19.45 -4.85
N PHE A 59 27.43 19.22 -5.97
CA PHE A 59 26.47 20.18 -6.54
C PHE A 59 25.24 20.29 -5.62
N ALA A 60 24.64 19.16 -5.24
CA ALA A 60 23.46 19.11 -4.38
C ALA A 60 23.66 19.81 -3.02
N LYS A 61 24.78 19.54 -2.35
CA LYS A 61 25.12 20.14 -1.04
C LYS A 61 25.22 21.67 -1.11
N LEU A 62 25.91 22.18 -2.14
CA LEU A 62 26.15 23.62 -2.28
C LEU A 62 24.85 24.39 -2.61
N VAL A 63 24.01 23.86 -3.50
CA VAL A 63 22.70 24.45 -3.80
C VAL A 63 21.77 24.41 -2.59
N HIS A 64 21.80 23.33 -1.80
CA HIS A 64 21.05 23.23 -0.54
C HIS A 64 21.47 24.33 0.47
N ALA A 65 22.77 24.55 0.67
CA ALA A 65 23.27 25.61 1.54
C ALA A 65 22.84 27.02 1.08
N GLY A 66 22.78 27.27 -0.23
CA GLY A 66 22.23 28.51 -0.79
C GLY A 66 20.72 28.66 -0.54
N GLU A 67 19.96 27.57 -0.64
CA GLU A 67 18.53 27.55 -0.33
C GLU A 67 18.26 27.78 1.17
N ASP A 68 19.08 27.22 2.08
CA ASP A 68 18.97 27.44 3.53
C ASP A 68 19.01 28.95 3.85
N VAL A 69 20.00 29.66 3.31
CA VAL A 69 20.21 31.11 3.48
C VAL A 69 19.03 31.91 2.89
N LEU A 70 18.60 31.56 1.67
CA LEU A 70 17.45 32.21 1.02
C LEU A 70 16.13 31.94 1.77
N SER A 71 15.98 30.77 2.42
CA SER A 71 14.82 30.44 3.23
C SER A 71 14.77 31.27 4.51
N ALA A 72 15.91 31.46 5.19
CA ALA A 72 16.02 32.30 6.37
C ALA A 72 15.74 33.79 6.05
N VAL A 73 16.21 34.30 4.91
CA VAL A 73 15.88 35.66 4.41
C VAL A 73 14.39 35.77 4.12
N ARG A 74 13.82 34.84 3.34
CA ARG A 74 12.38 34.80 3.01
C ARG A 74 11.50 34.68 4.25
N GLY A 75 11.96 33.99 5.30
CA GLY A 75 11.27 33.86 6.58
C GLY A 75 11.39 35.05 7.52
N GLY A 76 12.09 36.13 7.11
CA GLY A 76 12.36 37.30 7.96
C GLY A 76 13.29 37.03 9.14
N GLN A 77 14.00 35.89 9.13
CA GLN A 77 14.97 35.51 10.17
C GLN A 77 16.34 36.18 9.96
N LEU A 78 16.63 36.55 8.71
CA LEU A 78 17.78 37.35 8.31
C LEU A 78 17.33 38.52 7.42
N SER A 79 17.96 39.68 7.59
CA SER A 79 17.91 40.76 6.59
C SER A 79 19.04 40.53 5.57
N LEU A 80 18.73 40.61 4.28
CA LEU A 80 19.71 40.38 3.22
C LEU A 80 20.80 41.47 3.23
N THR A 81 22.08 41.06 3.24
CA THR A 81 23.24 41.97 3.15
C THR A 81 23.98 41.80 1.82
N SER A 82 24.84 42.76 1.47
CA SER A 82 25.72 42.63 0.29
C SER A 82 26.57 41.37 0.36
N GLU A 83 27.19 41.10 1.52
CA GLU A 83 28.04 39.93 1.78
C GLU A 83 27.29 38.60 1.55
N MET A 84 26.00 38.54 1.90
CA MET A 84 25.14 37.39 1.59
C MET A 84 24.84 37.28 0.09
N VAL A 85 24.63 38.40 -0.61
CA VAL A 85 24.41 38.42 -2.07
C VAL A 85 25.68 38.00 -2.81
N ASP A 86 26.84 38.49 -2.40
CA ASP A 86 28.15 38.16 -2.98
C ASP A 86 28.43 36.66 -2.85
N LEU A 87 28.29 36.08 -1.65
CA LEU A 87 28.46 34.63 -1.41
C LEU A 87 27.44 33.76 -2.17
N LEU A 88 26.21 34.24 -2.35
CA LEU A 88 25.20 33.55 -3.16
C LEU A 88 25.48 33.66 -4.66
N LEU A 89 26.09 34.74 -5.15
CA LEU A 89 26.53 34.88 -6.54
C LEU A 89 27.74 33.99 -6.83
N ASP A 90 28.76 33.98 -5.97
CA ASP A 90 29.91 33.06 -6.07
C ASP A 90 29.44 31.59 -6.11
N MET A 91 28.42 31.24 -5.33
CA MET A 91 27.78 29.92 -5.36
C MET A 91 27.15 29.62 -6.73
N LEU A 92 26.35 30.53 -7.30
CA LEU A 92 25.73 30.33 -8.61
C LEU A 92 26.78 30.22 -9.73
N ASP A 93 27.85 31.01 -9.69
CA ASP A 93 28.96 30.94 -10.65
C ASP A 93 29.74 29.62 -10.52
N ARG A 94 29.95 29.10 -9.30
CA ARG A 94 30.57 27.79 -9.10
C ARG A 94 29.69 26.67 -9.65
N VAL A 95 28.38 26.78 -9.46
CA VAL A 95 27.39 25.83 -9.99
C VAL A 95 27.29 25.91 -11.52
N ALA A 96 27.40 27.10 -12.12
CA ALA A 96 27.48 27.28 -13.57
C ALA A 96 28.68 26.54 -14.17
N ALA A 97 29.87 26.68 -13.56
CA ALA A 97 31.07 25.97 -13.99
C ALA A 97 30.92 24.44 -13.89
N TRP A 98 30.20 23.92 -12.89
CA TRP A 98 29.89 22.49 -12.81
C TRP A 98 28.90 22.02 -13.87
N ILE A 99 27.98 22.87 -14.35
CA ILE A 99 27.14 22.54 -15.51
C ILE A 99 28.00 22.41 -16.78
N ASP A 100 29.01 23.27 -16.96
CA ASP A 100 29.96 23.18 -18.08
C ASP A 100 30.80 21.88 -18.02
N ASP A 101 31.28 21.49 -16.84
CA ASP A 101 31.96 20.20 -16.59
C ASP A 101 31.04 19.01 -16.94
N ILE A 102 29.78 19.04 -16.47
CA ILE A 102 28.76 18.00 -16.71
C ILE A 102 28.37 17.89 -18.18
N GLU A 103 28.24 19.00 -18.91
CA GLU A 103 27.93 18.99 -20.34
C GLU A 103 29.10 18.43 -21.17
N SER A 104 30.34 18.69 -20.75
CA SER A 104 31.56 18.30 -21.44
C SER A 104 31.94 16.82 -21.20
N ASP A 105 32.17 16.45 -19.94
CA ASP A 105 32.72 15.14 -19.56
C ASP A 105 31.69 14.22 -18.87
N GLY A 106 30.57 14.78 -18.38
CA GLY A 106 29.53 14.03 -17.67
C GLY A 106 29.79 13.82 -16.19
N THR A 107 30.80 14.49 -15.62
CA THR A 107 31.21 14.42 -14.22
C THR A 107 31.61 15.81 -13.72
N LEU A 108 31.47 16.07 -12.42
CA LEU A 108 32.03 17.27 -11.80
C LEU A 108 33.57 17.24 -11.87
N GLY A 109 34.21 18.39 -12.12
CA GLY A 109 35.67 18.49 -12.18
C GLY A 109 36.39 18.08 -10.88
N PRO A 110 37.63 17.59 -10.95
CA PRO A 110 38.37 17.08 -9.80
C PRO A 110 38.53 18.14 -8.71
N GLY A 111 38.19 17.78 -7.46
CA GLY A 111 38.18 18.69 -6.32
C GLY A 111 36.82 19.33 -6.01
N ALA A 112 35.75 18.96 -6.73
CA ALA A 112 34.39 19.47 -6.50
C ALA A 112 33.91 19.36 -5.03
N ASP A 113 34.12 18.21 -4.37
CA ASP A 113 33.68 18.01 -2.98
C ASP A 113 34.35 18.94 -1.97
N GLY A 114 35.63 19.28 -2.19
CA GLY A 114 36.37 20.21 -1.33
C GLY A 114 35.85 21.64 -1.43
N LEU A 115 35.69 22.13 -2.66
CA LEU A 115 35.12 23.46 -2.92
C LEU A 115 33.65 23.56 -2.49
N SER A 116 32.87 22.48 -2.66
CA SER A 116 31.52 22.37 -2.13
C SER A 116 31.51 22.52 -0.61
N HIS A 117 32.40 21.83 0.10
CA HIS A 117 32.48 21.89 1.56
C HIS A 117 32.91 23.28 2.06
N GLU A 118 33.88 23.92 1.41
CA GLU A 118 34.36 25.27 1.76
C GLU A 118 33.22 26.30 1.65
N MET A 119 32.63 26.43 0.46
CA MET A 119 31.54 27.37 0.20
C MET A 119 30.25 27.05 0.98
N THR A 120 29.98 25.77 1.28
CA THR A 120 28.87 25.36 2.16
C THR A 120 29.09 25.81 3.60
N ALA A 121 30.32 25.81 4.10
CA ALA A 121 30.64 26.29 5.44
C ALA A 121 30.49 27.82 5.52
N ASP A 122 30.97 28.54 4.50
CA ASP A 122 30.85 30.01 4.42
C ASP A 122 29.38 30.44 4.36
N LEU A 123 28.56 29.84 3.47
CA LEU A 123 27.12 30.12 3.39
C LEU A 123 26.39 29.81 4.70
N ARG A 124 26.72 28.69 5.37
CA ARG A 124 26.07 28.32 6.63
C ARG A 124 26.53 29.15 7.84
N SER A 125 27.67 29.84 7.74
CA SER A 125 28.11 30.80 8.77
C SER A 125 27.19 32.03 8.88
N LEU A 126 26.40 32.30 7.84
CA LEU A 126 25.42 33.39 7.78
C LEU A 126 24.13 33.10 8.56
N LEU A 127 23.87 31.83 8.93
CA LEU A 127 22.61 31.41 9.54
C LEU A 127 22.58 31.67 11.06
N PRO A 128 21.46 32.15 11.62
CA PRO A 128 21.36 32.47 13.05
C PRO A 128 21.25 31.20 13.89
N ILE A 129 22.23 30.98 14.78
CA ILE A 129 22.21 29.85 15.73
C ILE A 129 21.04 30.02 16.71
N PRO A 130 20.12 29.03 16.85
CA PRO A 130 19.03 29.10 17.81
C PRO A 130 19.54 29.20 19.26
N ALA A 131 19.03 30.17 20.01
CA ALA A 131 19.46 30.47 21.38
C ALA A 131 18.89 29.49 22.43
N GLY A 132 19.25 28.21 22.33
CA GLY A 132 19.15 27.24 23.42
C GLY A 132 20.21 27.49 24.51
N PRO A 133 20.08 26.88 25.70
CA PRO A 133 21.08 27.01 26.77
C PRO A 133 22.41 26.38 26.33
N ALA A 134 23.46 27.20 26.25
CA ALA A 134 24.74 26.78 25.70
C ALA A 134 25.44 25.69 26.56
N PRO A 135 25.94 24.59 25.96
CA PRO A 135 26.92 23.73 26.61
C PRO A 135 28.24 24.50 26.84
N ALA A 136 29.01 24.09 27.85
CA ALA A 136 30.24 24.79 28.22
C ALA A 136 31.33 24.66 27.12
N PRO A 137 32.13 25.72 26.88
CA PRO A 137 33.11 25.74 25.81
C PRO A 137 34.41 25.02 26.20
N ASP A 138 34.45 23.69 26.05
CA ASP A 138 35.72 22.94 26.11
C ASP A 138 35.69 21.59 25.35
N SER A 139 35.69 21.65 24.01
CA SER A 139 36.27 20.64 23.10
C SER A 139 36.13 21.04 21.63
N ALA A 140 37.07 20.60 20.79
CA ALA A 140 37.00 20.75 19.33
C ALA A 140 35.97 19.76 18.72
N PRO A 141 35.42 20.01 17.52
CA PRO A 141 34.39 19.17 16.89
C PRO A 141 34.94 17.81 16.45
N GLY A 142 35.04 16.87 17.40
CA GLY A 142 35.02 15.43 17.11
C GLY A 142 33.57 14.98 16.91
N VAL A 143 33.33 14.10 15.93
CA VAL A 143 32.01 13.49 15.73
C VAL A 143 31.63 12.70 16.98
N ALA A 144 30.51 13.05 17.61
CA ALA A 144 30.03 12.36 18.80
C ALA A 144 29.56 10.95 18.43
N ALA A 145 30.23 9.92 18.99
CA ALA A 145 29.80 8.54 18.85
C ALA A 145 28.42 8.29 19.50
N ALA A 146 27.74 7.24 19.05
CA ALA A 146 26.47 6.80 19.62
C ALA A 146 26.57 6.52 21.13
N SER A 147 25.52 6.85 21.90
CA SER A 147 25.31 6.26 23.22
C SER A 147 25.13 4.75 23.08
N ILE A 148 25.73 3.99 24.00
CA ILE A 148 25.59 2.53 24.10
C ILE A 148 24.88 2.10 25.39
N ASP A 149 24.44 3.06 26.21
CA ASP A 149 23.91 2.84 27.56
C ASP A 149 22.56 2.11 27.57
N TRP A 150 21.85 2.16 26.46
CA TRP A 150 20.57 1.47 26.21
C TRP A 150 20.72 0.02 25.75
N VAL A 151 21.91 -0.38 25.27
CA VAL A 151 22.16 -1.73 24.75
C VAL A 151 21.88 -2.83 25.81
N PRO A 152 22.23 -2.68 27.10
CA PRO A 152 21.91 -3.68 28.13
C PRO A 152 20.42 -3.79 28.50
N ASP A 153 19.55 -2.89 28.02
CA ASP A 153 18.10 -2.90 28.24
C ASP A 153 17.33 -3.55 27.07
N LEU A 154 18.02 -3.90 25.97
CA LEU A 154 17.45 -4.71 24.89
C LEU A 154 16.95 -6.09 25.39
N PRO A 155 16.01 -6.74 24.68
CA PRO A 155 15.59 -8.09 24.97
C PRO A 155 16.76 -9.08 25.08
N GLU A 156 16.62 -10.07 25.96
CA GLU A 156 17.68 -11.07 26.19
C GLU A 156 18.00 -11.89 24.93
N ALA A 157 17.00 -12.16 24.08
CA ALA A 157 17.18 -12.89 22.83
C ALA A 157 18.08 -12.12 21.84
N ASP A 158 17.69 -10.88 21.52
CA ASP A 158 18.40 -9.94 20.64
C ASP A 158 19.87 -9.79 21.08
N ARG A 159 20.11 -9.64 22.39
CA ARG A 159 21.46 -9.57 22.96
C ARG A 159 22.23 -10.88 22.85
N LEU A 160 21.59 -12.03 23.07
CA LEU A 160 22.22 -13.36 22.93
C LEU A 160 22.60 -13.65 21.48
N ASP A 161 21.76 -13.29 20.50
CA ASP A 161 22.04 -13.52 19.08
C ASP A 161 23.08 -12.54 18.52
N ALA A 162 23.09 -11.28 18.96
CA ALA A 162 24.21 -10.37 18.72
C ALA A 162 25.53 -10.92 19.30
N PHE A 163 25.53 -11.41 20.54
CA PHE A 163 26.70 -12.00 21.18
C PHE A 163 27.20 -13.26 20.46
N ARG A 164 26.30 -14.10 19.95
CA ARG A 164 26.63 -15.28 19.12
C ARG A 164 27.27 -14.88 17.79
N ALA A 165 26.72 -13.89 17.09
CA ALA A 165 27.28 -13.38 15.84
C ALA A 165 28.68 -12.77 16.04
N TRP A 166 28.87 -12.02 17.12
CA TRP A 166 30.20 -11.56 17.55
C TRP A 166 31.17 -12.72 17.83
N GLY A 167 30.69 -13.77 18.49
CA GLY A 167 31.45 -15.00 18.75
C GLY A 167 31.94 -15.73 17.50
N THR A 168 31.31 -15.51 16.33
CA THR A 168 31.78 -16.01 15.03
C THR A 168 32.73 -15.06 14.29
N GLY A 169 33.02 -13.87 14.85
CA GLY A 169 33.96 -12.89 14.30
C GLY A 169 33.32 -11.65 13.67
N ALA A 170 32.00 -11.44 13.81
CA ALA A 170 31.37 -10.20 13.34
C ALA A 170 31.67 -9.02 14.30
N PRO A 171 31.93 -7.80 13.79
CA PRO A 171 31.92 -6.59 14.62
C PRO A 171 30.50 -6.31 15.14
N LEU A 172 30.37 -5.49 16.19
CA LEU A 172 29.09 -5.07 16.76
C LEU A 172 29.01 -3.55 16.78
N VAL A 173 27.99 -2.99 16.13
CA VAL A 173 27.75 -1.55 16.03
C VAL A 173 26.39 -1.20 16.62
N ALA A 174 26.40 -0.24 17.55
CA ALA A 174 25.23 0.50 17.99
C ALA A 174 25.02 1.69 17.04
N ILE A 175 23.76 1.94 16.71
CA ILE A 175 23.33 2.92 15.74
C ILE A 175 22.27 3.77 16.42
N GLU A 176 22.45 5.09 16.45
CA GLU A 176 21.40 6.04 16.79
C GLU A 176 21.07 6.86 15.54
N TYR A 177 19.81 6.81 15.08
CA TYR A 177 19.33 7.54 13.92
C TYR A 177 18.20 8.49 14.36
N GLU A 178 18.37 9.77 14.02
CA GLU A 178 17.43 10.85 14.33
C GLU A 178 16.97 11.50 13.02
N PRO A 179 15.90 10.99 12.39
CA PRO A 179 15.43 11.50 11.10
C PRO A 179 15.05 12.98 11.16
N ALA A 180 15.22 13.68 10.04
CA ALA A 180 14.70 15.02 9.83
C ALA A 180 13.17 15.10 10.07
N GLU A 181 12.68 16.25 10.54
CA GLU A 181 11.25 16.42 10.86
C GLU A 181 10.34 16.20 9.66
N ASP A 182 10.82 16.52 8.46
CA ASP A 182 10.14 16.45 7.18
C ASP A 182 10.53 15.21 6.35
N CYS A 183 11.17 14.19 6.94
CA CYS A 183 11.65 13.01 6.21
C CYS A 183 10.53 12.31 5.43
N PHE A 184 9.31 12.25 5.97
CA PHE A 184 8.13 11.69 5.29
C PHE A 184 7.65 12.54 4.11
N PHE A 185 7.86 13.86 4.12
CA PHE A 185 7.58 14.74 2.98
C PHE A 185 8.63 14.57 1.87
N SER A 186 9.88 14.31 2.26
CA SER A 186 10.98 13.92 1.36
C SER A 186 10.87 12.47 0.84
N GLY A 187 9.86 11.71 1.25
CA GLY A 187 9.61 10.34 0.80
C GLY A 187 10.50 9.28 1.48
N GLU A 188 11.17 9.62 2.58
CA GLU A 188 12.01 8.69 3.34
C GLU A 188 11.19 7.82 4.29
N ASP A 189 11.55 6.54 4.41
CA ASP A 189 11.06 5.62 5.43
C ASP A 189 12.21 5.23 6.37
N PRO A 190 12.30 5.86 7.56
CA PRO A 190 13.36 5.58 8.52
C PRO A 190 13.43 4.13 9.01
N VAL A 191 12.29 3.43 9.06
CA VAL A 191 12.22 2.04 9.52
C VAL A 191 12.69 1.10 8.41
N ASN A 192 12.33 1.38 7.16
CA ASN A 192 12.82 0.61 6.01
C ASN A 192 14.33 0.83 5.76
N LEU A 193 14.89 2.01 6.05
CA LEU A 193 16.35 2.21 6.04
C LEU A 193 17.04 1.29 7.05
N LEU A 194 16.60 1.28 8.31
CA LEU A 194 17.16 0.39 9.35
C LEU A 194 17.00 -1.10 9.00
N ARG A 195 15.90 -1.49 8.36
CA ARG A 195 15.65 -2.88 7.92
C ARG A 195 16.54 -3.36 6.76
N GLN A 196 17.25 -2.46 6.07
CA GLN A 196 18.23 -2.82 5.04
C GLN A 196 19.60 -3.19 5.63
N ILE A 197 19.82 -2.97 6.93
CA ILE A 197 21.10 -3.23 7.59
C ILE A 197 21.31 -4.75 7.79
N PRO A 198 22.37 -5.35 7.21
CA PRO A 198 22.63 -6.76 7.39
C PRO A 198 23.04 -7.07 8.83
N GLY A 199 22.50 -8.15 9.39
CA GLY A 199 22.82 -8.57 10.76
C GLY A 199 22.21 -7.67 11.85
N LEU A 200 21.11 -6.97 11.58
CA LEU A 200 20.29 -6.30 12.60
C LEU A 200 19.73 -7.33 13.60
N HIS A 201 20.00 -7.14 14.90
CA HIS A 201 19.55 -8.03 15.99
C HIS A 201 18.43 -7.44 16.84
N GLY A 202 18.48 -6.13 17.11
CA GLY A 202 17.51 -5.45 17.96
C GLY A 202 17.26 -4.01 17.48
N LEU A 203 16.02 -3.54 17.67
CA LEU A 203 15.55 -2.22 17.27
C LEU A 203 14.67 -1.62 18.39
N GLU A 204 15.09 -0.51 18.97
CA GLU A 204 14.29 0.34 19.85
C GLU A 204 13.81 1.57 19.07
N ILE A 205 12.51 1.87 19.14
CA ILE A 205 11.93 3.11 18.61
C ILE A 205 11.37 3.91 19.78
N ARG A 206 11.80 5.16 19.93
CA ARG A 206 11.31 6.10 20.95
C ARG A 206 10.89 7.42 20.29
N PRO A 207 9.98 8.18 20.89
CA PRO A 207 9.85 9.58 20.53
C PRO A 207 11.06 10.35 21.08
N ARG A 208 11.62 11.26 20.29
CA ARG A 208 12.82 12.08 20.63
C ARG A 208 12.49 13.21 21.63
N GLU A 209 11.23 13.63 21.63
CA GLU A 209 10.59 14.64 22.47
C GLU A 209 9.23 14.07 22.95
N PRO A 210 8.58 14.60 24.00
CA PRO A 210 7.25 14.12 24.40
C PRO A 210 6.25 14.23 23.23
N TRP A 211 5.39 13.23 23.06
CA TRP A 211 4.33 13.29 22.04
C TRP A 211 3.49 14.55 22.24
N PRO A 212 3.15 15.30 21.16
CA PRO A 212 2.19 16.38 21.23
C PRO A 212 0.82 15.84 21.67
N ASP A 213 -0.08 16.73 22.11
CA ASP A 213 -1.46 16.32 22.34
C ASP A 213 -2.04 15.75 21.04
N SER A 214 -2.87 14.71 21.13
CA SER A 214 -3.30 13.92 19.97
C SER A 214 -4.22 14.70 19.03
N ALA A 215 -4.83 15.80 19.49
CA ALA A 215 -5.54 16.77 18.66
C ALA A 215 -4.60 17.73 17.88
N SER A 216 -3.31 17.78 18.23
CA SER A 216 -2.25 18.60 17.63
C SER A 216 -1.13 17.79 16.98
N LEU A 217 -1.33 16.48 16.81
CA LEU A 217 -0.34 15.57 16.23
C LEU A 217 -0.35 15.68 14.70
N ASP A 218 0.74 16.20 14.14
CA ASP A 218 0.99 16.22 12.69
C ASP A 218 1.56 14.86 12.24
N PRO A 219 0.85 14.09 11.38
CA PRO A 219 1.32 12.79 10.91
C PRO A 219 2.50 12.87 9.92
N TYR A 220 2.82 14.05 9.39
CA TYR A 220 3.97 14.27 8.51
C TYR A 220 5.24 14.69 9.25
N ARG A 221 5.13 15.08 10.53
CA ARG A 221 6.27 15.50 11.37
C ARG A 221 6.90 14.30 12.06
N CYS A 222 8.10 13.90 11.64
CA CYS A 222 8.85 12.84 12.30
C CYS A 222 9.38 13.29 13.67
N VAL A 223 8.81 12.72 14.74
CA VAL A 223 9.25 12.93 16.13
C VAL A 223 10.00 11.72 16.71
N LEU A 224 10.48 10.82 15.85
CA LEU A 224 11.12 9.56 16.26
C LEU A 224 12.63 9.70 16.46
N ARG A 225 13.16 8.90 17.39
CA ARG A 225 14.56 8.49 17.49
C ARG A 225 14.59 6.97 17.42
N LEU A 226 15.42 6.43 16.55
CA LEU A 226 15.53 5.00 16.31
C LEU A 226 16.93 4.52 16.72
N ARG A 227 16.99 3.36 17.39
CA ARG A 227 18.22 2.80 17.95
C ARG A 227 18.34 1.34 17.55
N ALA A 228 19.47 0.95 16.97
CA ALA A 228 19.66 -0.40 16.43
C ALA A 228 21.00 -1.00 16.83
N LEU A 229 20.98 -2.32 17.07
CA LEU A 229 22.17 -3.13 17.31
C LEU A 229 22.35 -4.07 16.12
N ALA A 230 23.48 -3.95 15.41
CA ALA A 230 23.79 -4.77 14.24
C ALA A 230 25.17 -5.43 14.34
N SER A 231 25.29 -6.66 13.84
CA SER A 231 26.57 -7.38 13.72
C SER A 231 27.19 -7.21 12.33
N THR A 232 27.53 -5.97 11.98
CA THR A 232 28.13 -5.59 10.69
C THR A 232 29.10 -4.42 10.86
N SER A 233 29.94 -4.13 9.85
CA SER A 233 30.93 -3.04 9.95
C SER A 233 30.27 -1.66 9.90
N ALA A 234 30.90 -0.66 10.52
CA ALA A 234 30.47 0.74 10.44
C ALA A 234 30.34 1.19 8.97
N GLU A 235 31.34 0.93 8.13
CA GLU A 235 31.32 1.17 6.67
C GLU A 235 30.06 0.61 5.97
N THR A 236 29.55 -0.55 6.42
CA THR A 236 28.32 -1.15 5.85
C THR A 236 27.08 -0.39 6.28
N VAL A 237 27.05 0.12 7.51
CA VAL A 237 25.97 0.96 8.03
C VAL A 237 25.99 2.34 7.36
N GLU A 238 27.16 2.96 7.25
CA GLU A 238 27.39 4.23 6.54
C GLU A 238 26.94 4.16 5.07
N SER A 239 27.17 3.02 4.40
CA SER A 239 26.71 2.77 3.04
C SER A 239 25.17 2.73 2.91
N VAL A 240 24.46 2.18 3.91
CA VAL A 240 22.98 2.19 3.96
C VAL A 240 22.46 3.60 4.23
N PHE A 241 23.08 4.34 5.15
CA PHE A 241 22.70 5.72 5.48
C PHE A 241 23.41 6.79 4.63
N ARG A 242 23.96 6.46 3.44
CA ARG A 242 24.81 7.36 2.63
C ARG A 242 24.17 8.70 2.21
N TYR A 243 22.85 8.82 2.34
CA TYR A 243 22.07 10.02 2.01
C TYR A 243 21.60 10.82 3.25
N VAL A 244 21.72 10.24 4.46
CA VAL A 244 21.27 10.78 5.75
C VAL A 244 22.32 10.56 6.85
N ILE A 245 23.60 10.58 6.48
CA ILE A 245 24.69 10.15 7.36
C ILE A 245 24.89 11.10 8.54
N GLU A 246 24.66 12.39 8.33
CA GLU A 246 24.64 13.44 9.35
C GLU A 246 23.52 13.30 10.39
N GLN A 247 22.47 12.53 10.08
CA GLN A 247 21.38 12.16 11.00
C GLN A 247 21.69 10.89 11.81
N THR A 248 22.83 10.24 11.55
CA THR A 248 23.20 8.93 12.09
C THR A 248 24.47 9.02 12.95
N ARG A 249 24.45 8.41 14.14
CA ARG A 249 25.64 8.22 14.99
C ARG A 249 25.91 6.73 15.15
N LEU A 250 27.19 6.35 15.09
CA LEU A 250 27.65 4.97 15.26
C LEU A 250 28.53 4.86 16.50
N GLY A 251 28.57 3.67 17.11
CA GLY A 251 29.44 3.36 18.23
C GLY A 251 29.73 1.86 18.32
N ASP A 252 31.00 1.50 18.55
CA ASP A 252 31.38 0.10 18.80
C ASP A 252 30.74 -0.40 20.10
N VAL A 253 30.21 -1.62 20.10
CA VAL A 253 29.57 -2.24 21.27
C VAL A 253 30.50 -3.26 21.92
N PRO A 254 31.02 -3.00 23.14
CA PRO A 254 31.77 -3.99 23.89
C PRO A 254 30.89 -5.21 24.24
N PRO A 255 31.30 -6.44 23.89
CA PRO A 255 30.46 -7.64 24.02
C PRO A 255 30.06 -7.97 25.47
N HIS A 256 30.80 -7.50 26.46
CA HIS A 256 30.47 -7.69 27.88
C HIS A 256 29.20 -6.91 28.31
N LEU A 257 28.85 -5.82 27.63
CA LEU A 257 27.61 -5.06 27.90
C LEU A 257 26.34 -5.82 27.47
N LEU A 258 26.45 -6.77 26.55
CA LEU A 258 25.34 -7.67 26.20
C LEU A 258 25.02 -8.64 27.33
N ILE A 259 26.05 -9.07 28.10
CA ILE A 259 25.96 -10.12 29.12
C ILE A 259 25.33 -9.55 30.41
N ARG A 260 24.00 -9.49 30.42
CA ARG A 260 23.21 -9.08 31.59
C ARG A 260 22.05 -10.06 31.80
N PRO A 261 22.17 -11.01 32.75
CA PRO A 261 21.09 -11.93 33.08
C PRO A 261 19.88 -11.22 33.72
N ALA A 262 18.68 -11.71 33.46
CA ALA A 262 17.44 -11.19 34.02
C ALA A 262 16.39 -12.29 34.21
N GLY A 263 15.45 -12.12 35.14
CA GLY A 263 14.36 -13.07 35.35
C GLY A 263 13.76 -12.98 36.75
N ALA A 264 12.76 -13.82 37.03
CA ALA A 264 12.18 -13.95 38.36
C ALA A 264 13.19 -14.56 39.36
N PRO A 265 13.16 -14.17 40.65
CA PRO A 265 14.12 -14.64 41.64
C PRO A 265 14.07 -16.17 41.81
N ASN A 266 15.24 -16.76 42.09
CA ASN A 266 15.44 -18.20 42.14
C ASN A 266 14.70 -18.84 43.33
N GLY A 267 13.51 -19.38 43.08
CA GLY A 267 12.65 -20.01 44.09
C GLY A 267 13.14 -21.38 44.59
N GLY A 268 14.30 -21.43 45.23
CA GLY A 268 14.80 -22.64 45.92
C GLY A 268 15.40 -23.71 45.00
N LEU A 269 16.01 -23.32 43.89
CA LEU A 269 16.83 -24.23 43.06
C LEU A 269 18.09 -24.62 43.84
N ALA A 270 18.26 -25.92 44.12
CA ALA A 270 19.51 -26.45 44.66
C ALA A 270 20.56 -26.49 43.54
N LEU A 271 21.47 -25.52 43.55
CA LEU A 271 22.58 -25.41 42.60
C LEU A 271 23.96 -25.62 43.26
N ASP A 272 23.98 -25.82 44.58
CA ASP A 272 25.20 -25.81 45.41
C ASP A 272 26.26 -26.83 44.91
N ASP A 273 25.85 -28.09 44.68
CA ASP A 273 26.70 -29.15 44.11
C ASP A 273 27.33 -28.77 42.76
N PHE A 274 26.63 -27.97 41.94
CA PHE A 274 27.15 -27.48 40.65
C PHE A 274 28.07 -26.28 40.83
N LEU A 275 27.76 -25.35 41.74
CA LEU A 275 28.58 -24.15 41.98
C LEU A 275 29.97 -24.52 42.51
N ASP A 276 30.04 -25.48 43.45
CA ASP A 276 31.30 -26.01 43.99
C ASP A 276 32.16 -26.70 42.91
N GLU A 277 31.55 -27.41 41.94
CA GLU A 277 32.29 -28.01 40.82
C GLU A 277 32.66 -26.96 39.75
N ALA A 278 31.78 -25.99 39.48
CA ALA A 278 31.91 -25.08 38.34
C ALA A 278 33.16 -24.18 38.40
N ASP A 279 33.47 -23.56 39.55
CA ASP A 279 34.67 -22.73 39.68
C ASP A 279 35.95 -23.56 39.54
N ALA A 280 35.98 -24.79 40.06
CA ALA A 280 37.10 -25.70 39.89
C ALA A 280 37.30 -26.09 38.40
N LEU A 281 36.22 -26.27 37.64
CA LEU A 281 36.28 -26.53 36.20
C LEU A 281 36.75 -25.32 35.38
N VAL A 282 36.44 -24.09 35.82
CA VAL A 282 36.97 -22.87 35.20
C VAL A 282 38.47 -22.73 35.44
N GLU A 283 38.96 -22.93 36.67
CA GLU A 283 40.40 -22.88 36.98
C GLU A 283 41.19 -24.01 36.28
N ALA A 284 40.60 -25.20 36.14
CA ALA A 284 41.21 -26.32 35.42
C ALA A 284 41.14 -26.18 33.88
N GLY A 285 40.32 -25.26 33.35
CA GLY A 285 40.05 -25.13 31.92
C GLY A 285 39.26 -26.30 31.31
N GLU A 286 38.50 -27.04 32.11
CA GLU A 286 37.66 -28.18 31.67
C GLU A 286 36.34 -27.71 31.00
N TRP A 287 36.45 -26.77 30.05
CA TRP A 287 35.31 -26.10 29.38
C TRP A 287 34.25 -27.06 28.84
N GLU A 288 34.66 -28.21 28.31
CA GLU A 288 33.78 -29.21 27.73
C GLU A 288 32.91 -29.93 28.79
N ARG A 289 33.42 -30.11 30.01
CA ARG A 289 32.68 -30.68 31.13
C ARG A 289 31.70 -29.66 31.70
N LEU A 290 32.17 -28.42 31.89
CA LEU A 290 31.33 -27.32 32.34
C LEU A 290 30.17 -27.05 31.36
N ARG A 291 30.43 -27.06 30.04
CA ARG A 291 29.37 -26.89 29.03
C ARG A 291 28.29 -27.98 29.10
N ARG A 292 28.67 -29.24 29.34
CA ARG A 292 27.70 -30.35 29.53
C ARG A 292 26.86 -30.17 30.80
N ALA A 293 27.47 -29.76 31.90
CA ALA A 293 26.75 -29.49 33.15
C ALA A 293 25.75 -28.33 33.00
N VAL A 294 26.18 -27.22 32.40
CA VAL A 294 25.33 -26.05 32.12
C VAL A 294 24.16 -26.41 31.19
N ALA A 295 24.39 -27.22 30.15
CA ALA A 295 23.31 -27.67 29.26
C ALA A 295 22.24 -28.47 30.01
N ALA A 296 22.63 -29.47 30.81
CA ALA A 296 21.71 -30.29 31.60
C ALA A 296 20.90 -29.46 32.62
N LEU A 297 21.53 -28.49 33.28
CA LEU A 297 20.83 -27.59 34.20
C LEU A 297 19.88 -26.62 33.47
N THR A 298 20.20 -26.22 32.24
CA THR A 298 19.33 -25.35 31.42
C THR A 298 18.03 -26.07 31.05
N GLU A 299 18.10 -27.36 30.69
CA GLU A 299 16.91 -28.18 30.40
C GLU A 299 16.01 -28.41 31.63
N LEU A 300 16.59 -28.42 32.83
CA LEU A 300 15.88 -28.64 34.10
C LEU A 300 15.32 -27.35 34.73
N THR A 301 15.66 -26.16 34.20
CA THR A 301 15.28 -24.87 34.81
C THR A 301 14.17 -24.16 34.04
N SER A 302 13.14 -23.68 34.73
CA SER A 302 12.04 -22.94 34.09
C SER A 302 12.53 -21.64 33.39
N PRO A 303 12.21 -21.40 32.09
CA PRO A 303 12.87 -20.36 31.29
C PRO A 303 12.81 -18.92 31.82
N ALA A 304 11.80 -18.58 32.62
CA ALA A 304 11.58 -17.24 33.18
C ALA A 304 12.34 -16.95 34.49
N LEU A 305 13.06 -17.93 35.04
CA LEU A 305 13.88 -17.75 36.25
C LEU A 305 15.22 -17.08 35.93
N PHE A 306 15.73 -16.28 36.86
CA PHE A 306 17.02 -15.63 36.76
C PHE A 306 18.18 -16.64 36.55
N ALA A 307 18.09 -17.82 37.17
CA ALA A 307 18.99 -18.94 36.92
C ALA A 307 19.00 -19.40 35.46
N ALA A 308 17.83 -19.51 34.81
CA ALA A 308 17.75 -19.91 33.41
C ALA A 308 18.44 -18.89 32.50
N SER A 309 18.29 -17.58 32.77
CA SER A 309 19.01 -16.54 32.03
C SER A 309 20.52 -16.60 32.27
N SER A 310 20.95 -16.75 33.52
CA SER A 310 22.39 -16.84 33.84
C SER A 310 23.03 -18.09 33.23
N LEU A 311 22.31 -19.22 33.17
CA LEU A 311 22.75 -20.44 32.46
C LEU A 311 22.77 -20.24 30.93
N ARG A 312 21.80 -19.55 30.33
CA ARG A 312 21.82 -19.19 28.89
C ARG A 312 23.05 -18.35 28.53
N TRP A 313 23.35 -17.33 29.34
CA TRP A 313 24.55 -16.50 29.17
C TRP A 313 25.84 -17.29 29.37
N LEU A 314 25.90 -18.17 30.39
CA LEU A 314 27.07 -19.01 30.64
C LEU A 314 27.30 -20.01 29.49
N ALA A 315 26.23 -20.61 28.95
CA ALA A 315 26.30 -21.46 27.77
C ALA A 315 26.82 -20.70 26.53
N ALA A 316 26.41 -19.44 26.34
CA ALA A 316 26.89 -18.58 25.25
C ALA A 316 28.39 -18.25 25.39
N VAL A 317 28.87 -17.90 26.59
CA VAL A 317 30.30 -17.68 26.87
C VAL A 317 31.12 -18.95 26.64
N LEU A 318 30.60 -20.12 27.03
CA LEU A 318 31.25 -21.43 26.85
C LEU A 318 31.19 -21.96 25.40
N ALA A 319 30.43 -21.32 24.51
CA ALA A 319 30.37 -21.62 23.09
C ALA A 319 31.39 -20.81 22.26
N LEU A 320 32.06 -19.81 22.84
CA LEU A 320 33.10 -19.04 22.16
C LEU A 320 34.30 -19.92 21.78
N PRO A 321 35.02 -19.63 20.67
CA PRO A 321 36.26 -20.35 20.30
C PRO A 321 37.38 -20.27 21.35
N SER A 322 37.32 -19.27 22.22
CA SER A 322 38.15 -19.13 23.43
C SER A 322 37.28 -18.52 24.53
N PRO A 323 36.69 -19.35 25.42
CA PRO A 323 35.89 -18.88 26.55
C PRO A 323 36.69 -18.02 27.52
N GLU A 324 36.05 -17.00 28.11
CA GLU A 324 36.72 -16.06 29.00
C GLU A 324 36.49 -16.43 30.48
N PRO A 325 37.53 -16.79 31.26
CA PRO A 325 37.37 -17.23 32.65
C PRO A 325 36.69 -16.18 33.55
N ALA A 326 36.98 -14.89 33.34
CA ALA A 326 36.38 -13.80 34.11
C ALA A 326 34.87 -13.68 33.88
N TRP A 327 34.41 -13.88 32.65
CA TRP A 327 32.98 -13.86 32.30
C TRP A 327 32.25 -15.10 32.83
N ALA A 328 32.88 -16.28 32.72
CA ALA A 328 32.34 -17.50 33.31
C ALA A 328 32.16 -17.36 34.83
N LYS A 329 33.18 -16.87 35.56
CA LYS A 329 33.11 -16.63 37.01
C LYS A 329 32.06 -15.58 37.38
N ALA A 330 31.93 -14.48 36.65
CA ALA A 330 30.89 -13.47 36.91
C ALA A 330 29.46 -14.05 36.79
N LEU A 331 29.24 -14.98 35.86
CA LEU A 331 27.96 -15.67 35.67
C LEU A 331 27.71 -16.78 36.69
N ILE A 332 28.75 -17.51 37.12
CA ILE A 332 28.68 -18.47 38.24
C ILE A 332 28.37 -17.75 39.55
N ALA A 333 29.06 -16.62 39.83
CA ALA A 333 28.76 -15.76 40.97
C ALA A 333 27.34 -15.18 40.89
N SER A 334 26.85 -14.82 39.71
CA SER A 334 25.46 -14.38 39.52
C SER A 334 24.44 -15.48 39.85
N LEU A 335 24.71 -16.73 39.45
CA LEU A 335 23.91 -17.90 39.81
C LEU A 335 23.87 -18.10 41.33
N ALA A 336 25.03 -18.02 41.99
CA ALA A 336 25.17 -18.18 43.44
C ALA A 336 24.45 -17.08 44.24
N THR A 337 24.56 -15.81 43.84
CA THR A 337 23.92 -14.69 44.55
C THR A 337 22.46 -14.45 44.14
N GLY A 338 21.98 -15.09 43.06
CA GLY A 338 20.65 -14.83 42.50
C GLY A 338 20.44 -13.39 42.01
N GLN A 339 21.53 -12.69 41.68
CA GLN A 339 21.58 -11.29 41.29
C GLN A 339 22.65 -11.10 40.21
N ALA A 340 22.43 -10.18 39.26
CA ALA A 340 23.38 -9.96 38.17
C ALA A 340 24.65 -9.26 38.65
N GLN A 341 25.78 -9.96 38.59
CA GLN A 341 27.10 -9.39 38.85
C GLN A 341 27.63 -8.66 37.60
N PRO A 342 28.39 -7.56 37.75
CA PRO A 342 28.96 -6.84 36.61
C PRO A 342 30.02 -7.70 35.89
N VAL A 343 29.81 -7.94 34.60
CA VAL A 343 30.75 -8.71 33.78
C VAL A 343 31.89 -7.79 33.30
N PRO A 344 33.16 -8.08 33.63
CA PRO A 344 34.24 -7.12 33.43
C PRO A 344 34.75 -7.10 31.97
N PRO A 345 35.46 -6.03 31.53
CA PRO A 345 35.98 -5.94 30.17
C PRO A 345 36.97 -7.06 29.81
N ARG A 346 36.99 -7.43 28.53
CA ARG A 346 37.83 -8.52 28.00
C ARG A 346 39.31 -8.33 28.33
N GLY A 347 39.94 -9.36 28.90
CA GLY A 347 41.35 -9.35 29.29
C GLY A 347 41.67 -8.68 30.63
N THR A 348 40.68 -8.27 31.41
CA THR A 348 40.89 -7.81 32.80
C THR A 348 40.99 -8.98 33.78
N ALA A 349 41.78 -8.82 34.84
CA ALA A 349 41.88 -9.83 35.89
C ALA A 349 40.58 -9.88 36.72
N ALA A 350 40.12 -11.09 37.07
CA ALA A 350 38.89 -11.28 37.83
C ALA A 350 38.95 -10.59 39.20
N ILE A 351 37.89 -9.86 39.55
CA ILE A 351 37.78 -9.14 40.82
C ILE A 351 37.53 -10.16 41.93
N SER A 352 38.42 -10.20 42.93
CA SER A 352 38.24 -10.98 44.16
C SER A 352 37.09 -10.40 44.99
N ALA A 353 36.16 -11.24 45.44
CA ALA A 353 34.86 -10.86 46.01
C ALA A 353 34.88 -10.29 47.47
N ASP A 354 35.92 -9.52 47.83
CA ASP A 354 36.20 -9.10 49.22
C ASP A 354 36.39 -7.57 49.35
N ALA A 355 35.66 -6.80 48.53
CA ALA A 355 35.69 -5.33 48.53
C ALA A 355 34.26 -4.74 48.59
N ALA A 356 33.85 -4.29 49.78
CA ALA A 356 32.57 -3.63 49.96
C ALA A 356 32.56 -2.21 49.31
N PRO A 357 31.45 -1.77 48.69
CA PRO A 357 31.36 -0.47 48.05
C PRO A 357 31.32 0.68 49.08
N PRO A 358 31.87 1.87 48.76
CA PRO A 358 31.77 3.05 49.61
C PRO A 358 30.35 3.66 49.58
N PRO A 359 29.89 4.30 50.67
CA PRO A 359 28.59 4.95 50.70
C PRO A 359 28.59 6.29 49.95
N VAL A 360 27.51 6.56 49.21
CA VAL A 360 27.19 7.90 48.69
C VAL A 360 25.79 8.28 49.19
N HIS A 361 25.65 9.50 49.73
CA HIS A 361 24.46 9.91 50.48
C HIS A 361 23.35 10.49 49.58
N GLY A 362 22.24 9.77 49.50
CA GLY A 362 20.89 10.23 49.90
C GLY A 362 20.20 11.41 49.20
N SER A 363 18.93 11.19 48.82
CA SER A 363 17.84 12.15 49.09
C SER A 363 16.47 11.47 49.09
N ALA A 364 15.54 12.01 49.90
CA ALA A 364 14.09 11.79 49.92
C ALA A 364 13.53 10.35 50.02
N GLU A 365 13.20 9.92 51.25
CA GLU A 365 12.17 8.89 51.48
C GLU A 365 10.75 9.48 51.39
N ALA A 366 9.81 8.70 50.83
CA ALA A 366 8.38 8.82 51.09
C ALA A 366 7.76 7.41 51.09
N PRO A 367 6.82 7.07 52.00
CA PRO A 367 6.54 5.67 52.33
C PRO A 367 5.57 4.98 51.35
N ALA A 368 6.03 3.91 50.71
CA ALA A 368 5.14 2.96 50.04
C ALA A 368 4.46 2.05 51.08
N ALA A 369 3.14 2.11 51.18
CA ALA A 369 2.38 1.22 52.06
C ALA A 369 2.32 -0.22 51.48
N PRO A 370 2.31 -1.27 52.32
CA PRO A 370 2.25 -2.65 51.84
C PRO A 370 0.84 -2.97 51.30
N LEU A 371 0.73 -3.13 49.98
CA LEU A 371 -0.46 -3.73 49.37
C LEU A 371 -0.47 -5.26 49.66
N PRO A 372 -1.65 -5.86 49.89
CA PRO A 372 -1.75 -7.25 50.31
C PRO A 372 -1.44 -8.23 49.17
N ALA A 373 -0.88 -9.40 49.52
CA ALA A 373 -0.66 -10.48 48.58
C ALA A 373 -2.00 -11.10 48.13
N SER A 374 -2.45 -10.79 46.92
CA SER A 374 -3.57 -11.45 46.25
C SER A 374 -3.09 -12.61 45.39
N SER A 375 -3.59 -13.82 45.64
CA SER A 375 -3.36 -14.99 44.77
C SER A 375 -3.91 -14.77 43.35
N PRO A 376 -3.35 -15.41 42.31
CA PRO A 376 -3.67 -15.08 40.92
C PRO A 376 -5.08 -15.55 40.51
N ALA A 377 -6.01 -14.60 40.39
CA ALA A 377 -7.27 -14.78 39.66
C ALA A 377 -7.06 -14.45 38.17
N GLY A 378 -7.24 -15.44 37.29
CA GLY A 378 -6.87 -15.35 35.87
C GLY A 378 -7.85 -14.58 34.97
N GLY A 379 -7.89 -13.26 35.08
CA GLY A 379 -8.66 -12.37 34.19
C GLY A 379 -8.04 -12.18 32.79
N ALA A 380 -8.79 -11.57 31.86
CA ALA A 380 -8.37 -11.35 30.48
C ALA A 380 -7.12 -10.44 30.36
N ALA A 381 -7.06 -9.35 31.13
CA ALA A 381 -5.96 -8.38 31.15
C ALA A 381 -4.59 -8.99 31.49
N ALA A 382 -4.55 -10.18 32.13
CA ALA A 382 -3.34 -10.93 32.44
C ALA A 382 -2.80 -11.78 31.27
N ARG A 383 -3.52 -11.86 30.14
CA ARG A 383 -3.16 -12.65 28.96
C ARG A 383 -2.56 -11.81 27.81
N LEU A 384 -2.75 -10.50 27.84
CA LEU A 384 -2.19 -9.58 26.85
C LEU A 384 -0.68 -9.43 27.05
N THR A 385 0.08 -9.43 25.95
CA THR A 385 1.49 -9.00 25.97
C THR A 385 1.59 -7.50 26.29
N PRO A 386 2.74 -6.99 26.77
CA PRO A 386 2.92 -5.56 27.01
C PRO A 386 2.58 -4.72 25.77
N LEU A 387 3.16 -5.05 24.62
CA LEU A 387 2.90 -4.38 23.35
C LEU A 387 1.40 -4.39 22.95
N ALA A 388 0.70 -5.51 23.18
CA ALA A 388 -0.73 -5.58 22.90
C ALA A 388 -1.54 -4.66 23.83
N ARG A 389 -1.21 -4.62 25.13
CA ARG A 389 -1.83 -3.71 26.09
C ARG A 389 -1.58 -2.25 25.69
N ASP A 390 -0.36 -1.91 25.28
CA ASP A 390 0.03 -0.54 24.90
C ASP A 390 -0.70 -0.08 23.62
N ILE A 391 -0.82 -0.95 22.60
CA ILE A 391 -1.59 -0.64 21.38
C ILE A 391 -3.07 -0.45 21.70
N LEU A 392 -3.68 -1.35 22.49
CA LEU A 392 -5.10 -1.24 22.89
C LEU A 392 -5.36 -0.01 23.77
N ALA A 393 -4.42 0.38 24.62
CA ALA A 393 -4.50 1.63 25.40
C ALA A 393 -4.45 2.86 24.48
N ALA A 394 -3.57 2.88 23.47
CA ALA A 394 -3.54 3.95 22.47
C ALA A 394 -4.85 4.02 21.67
N GLN A 395 -5.43 2.87 21.30
CA GLN A 395 -6.74 2.82 20.61
C GLN A 395 -7.87 3.39 21.50
N ARG A 396 -7.85 3.12 22.81
CA ARG A 396 -8.78 3.73 23.77
C ARG A 396 -8.64 5.26 23.78
N THR A 397 -7.41 5.79 23.83
CA THR A 397 -7.15 7.22 23.78
C THR A 397 -7.71 7.86 22.50
N ILE A 398 -7.45 7.26 21.33
CA ILE A 398 -7.93 7.74 20.02
C ILE A 398 -9.47 7.84 19.98
N LEU A 399 -10.18 6.85 20.55
CA LEU A 399 -11.64 6.89 20.63
C LEU A 399 -12.17 7.99 21.55
N THR A 400 -11.42 8.37 22.60
CA THR A 400 -11.80 9.43 23.55
C THR A 400 -11.42 10.86 23.14
N LEU A 401 -10.75 11.08 22.01
CA LEU A 401 -10.35 12.43 21.58
C LEU A 401 -11.58 13.28 21.25
N ASP A 402 -11.70 14.42 21.95
CA ASP A 402 -12.77 15.41 21.81
C ASP A 402 -12.53 16.23 20.53
N LEU A 403 -13.07 15.72 19.43
CA LEU A 403 -12.93 16.22 18.07
C LEU A 403 -14.32 16.24 17.41
N ASP A 404 -14.44 16.97 16.31
CA ASP A 404 -15.68 17.10 15.53
C ASP A 404 -16.35 15.72 15.29
N PRO A 405 -17.67 15.55 15.50
CA PRO A 405 -18.35 14.27 15.28
C PRO A 405 -18.09 13.61 13.91
N ASP A 406 -17.83 14.37 12.85
CA ASP A 406 -17.45 13.79 11.55
C ASP A 406 -16.08 13.06 11.61
N ALA A 407 -15.14 13.54 12.43
CA ALA A 407 -13.83 12.91 12.63
C ALA A 407 -13.92 11.57 13.40
N PHE A 408 -14.95 11.35 14.22
CA PHE A 408 -15.19 10.04 14.83
C PHE A 408 -15.47 8.96 13.76
N THR A 409 -16.30 9.30 12.76
CA THR A 409 -16.65 8.40 11.66
C THR A 409 -15.43 7.98 10.83
N LEU A 410 -14.45 8.88 10.68
CA LEU A 410 -13.20 8.61 9.95
C LEU A 410 -12.21 7.74 10.74
N ARG A 411 -12.09 7.90 12.06
CA ARG A 411 -11.17 7.10 12.89
C ARG A 411 -11.69 5.69 13.21
N LEU A 412 -13.01 5.50 13.22
CA LEU A 412 -13.69 4.25 13.56
C LEU A 412 -13.14 3.00 12.82
N PRO A 413 -12.94 2.96 11.49
CA PRO A 413 -12.45 1.77 10.79
C PRO A 413 -10.99 1.43 11.12
N SER A 414 -10.15 2.46 11.34
CA SER A 414 -8.74 2.29 11.68
C SER A 414 -8.57 1.66 13.07
N VAL A 415 -9.32 2.17 14.05
CA VAL A 415 -9.35 1.59 15.41
C VAL A 415 -9.92 0.17 15.37
N ALA A 416 -11.04 -0.06 14.67
CA ALA A 416 -11.63 -1.39 14.53
C ALA A 416 -10.63 -2.42 14.01
N HIS A 417 -9.98 -2.14 12.87
CA HIS A 417 -9.00 -3.03 12.26
C HIS A 417 -7.76 -3.26 13.14
N THR A 418 -7.25 -2.20 13.78
CA THR A 418 -6.06 -2.28 14.64
C THR A 418 -6.32 -3.17 15.87
N VAL A 419 -7.48 -3.02 16.52
CA VAL A 419 -7.88 -3.88 17.65
C VAL A 419 -8.11 -5.32 17.20
N SER A 420 -8.85 -5.56 16.11
CA SER A 420 -9.10 -6.92 15.60
C SER A 420 -7.79 -7.65 15.25
N ASN A 421 -6.79 -6.94 14.69
CA ASN A 421 -5.46 -7.48 14.44
C ASN A 421 -4.70 -7.85 15.73
N VAL A 422 -4.73 -7.00 16.76
CA VAL A 422 -4.08 -7.29 18.05
C VAL A 422 -4.74 -8.46 18.77
N LEU A 423 -6.08 -8.51 18.78
CA LEU A 423 -6.86 -9.58 19.39
C LEU A 423 -6.62 -10.92 18.69
N GLY A 424 -6.76 -10.96 17.36
CA GLY A 424 -6.48 -12.14 16.55
C GLY A 424 -5.02 -12.61 16.62
N GLY A 425 -4.08 -11.67 16.86
CA GLY A 425 -2.65 -11.98 17.00
C GLY A 425 -2.22 -12.51 18.36
N THR A 426 -2.95 -12.24 19.47
CA THR A 426 -2.41 -12.48 20.82
C THR A 426 -3.19 -13.45 21.71
N VAL A 427 -4.51 -13.60 21.60
CA VAL A 427 -5.27 -14.53 22.45
C VAL A 427 -6.41 -15.23 21.71
N ARG A 428 -6.31 -16.56 21.53
CA ARG A 428 -7.36 -17.45 20.98
C ARG A 428 -8.62 -17.62 21.87
N GLN A 429 -8.87 -16.68 22.78
CA GLN A 429 -9.92 -16.73 23.82
C GLN A 429 -10.39 -15.33 24.28
N ILE A 430 -10.22 -14.32 23.42
CA ILE A 430 -11.02 -13.09 23.49
C ILE A 430 -12.02 -13.21 22.34
N ASP A 431 -13.32 -13.08 22.62
CA ASP A 431 -14.34 -13.19 21.59
C ASP A 431 -14.26 -11.96 20.66
N LEU A 432 -13.64 -12.15 19.49
CA LEU A 432 -13.67 -11.19 18.38
C LEU A 432 -15.10 -10.84 18.00
N GLU A 433 -16.03 -11.81 18.11
CA GLU A 433 -17.48 -11.59 17.96
C GLU A 433 -17.98 -10.43 18.85
N SER A 434 -17.56 -10.37 20.12
CA SER A 434 -17.93 -9.28 21.04
C SER A 434 -17.27 -7.93 20.72
N TRP A 435 -16.18 -7.92 19.95
CA TRP A 435 -15.56 -6.68 19.46
C TRP A 435 -16.23 -6.20 18.18
N ASP A 436 -16.47 -7.09 17.23
CA ASP A 436 -17.09 -6.76 15.95
C ASP A 436 -18.57 -6.32 16.15
N ASP A 437 -19.30 -6.94 17.08
CA ASP A 437 -20.62 -6.47 17.56
C ASP A 437 -20.54 -5.06 18.17
N ALA A 438 -19.49 -4.76 18.93
CA ALA A 438 -19.29 -3.43 19.53
C ALA A 438 -18.91 -2.38 18.49
N VAL A 439 -18.14 -2.74 17.45
CA VAL A 439 -17.82 -1.88 16.30
C VAL A 439 -19.08 -1.53 15.51
N GLU A 440 -19.95 -2.51 15.22
CA GLU A 440 -21.18 -2.25 14.46
C GLU A 440 -22.22 -1.50 15.30
N SER A 441 -22.30 -1.79 16.61
CA SER A 441 -23.11 -1.02 17.55
C SER A 441 -22.65 0.43 17.70
N ALA A 442 -21.34 0.68 17.72
CA ALA A 442 -20.75 2.03 17.73
C ALA A 442 -20.98 2.78 16.41
N ARG A 443 -20.88 2.07 15.27
CA ARG A 443 -21.22 2.59 13.93
C ARG A 443 -22.67 3.03 13.87
N ALA A 444 -23.61 2.17 14.26
CA ALA A 444 -25.04 2.41 14.18
C ALA A 444 -25.52 3.56 15.10
N GLN A 445 -24.79 3.82 16.20
CA GLN A 445 -25.11 4.85 17.18
C GLN A 445 -24.29 6.15 17.03
N ALA A 446 -23.34 6.20 16.10
CA ALA A 446 -22.35 7.28 15.96
C ALA A 446 -21.65 7.65 17.29
N ASN A 447 -21.33 6.64 18.11
CA ASN A 447 -20.91 6.80 19.50
C ASN A 447 -19.78 5.80 19.86
N PRO A 448 -18.63 6.23 20.39
CA PRO A 448 -17.54 5.32 20.78
C PRO A 448 -17.87 4.40 21.98
N GLY A 449 -18.95 4.67 22.73
CA GLY A 449 -19.32 3.99 23.98
C GLY A 449 -19.23 2.45 23.96
N PRO A 450 -19.82 1.73 22.98
CA PRO A 450 -19.74 0.27 22.92
C PRO A 450 -18.30 -0.26 22.80
N MET A 451 -17.47 0.36 21.95
CA MET A 451 -16.06 -0.02 21.79
C MET A 451 -15.22 0.34 23.03
N LEU A 452 -15.51 1.47 23.66
CA LEU A 452 -14.86 1.87 24.91
C LEU A 452 -15.15 0.90 26.05
N ALA A 453 -16.37 0.34 26.12
CA ALA A 453 -16.73 -0.69 27.10
C ALA A 453 -15.92 -1.98 26.92
N VAL A 454 -15.76 -2.46 25.68
CA VAL A 454 -14.92 -3.65 25.39
C VAL A 454 -13.44 -3.36 25.67
N LEU A 455 -12.91 -2.20 25.27
CA LEU A 455 -11.51 -1.84 25.56
C LEU A 455 -11.25 -1.68 27.07
N ALA A 456 -12.20 -1.16 27.85
CA ALA A 456 -12.11 -1.13 29.30
C ALA A 456 -12.10 -2.56 29.89
N HIS A 457 -12.99 -3.45 29.45
CA HIS A 457 -13.02 -4.85 29.90
C HIS A 457 -11.68 -5.58 29.61
N LEU A 458 -11.06 -5.30 28.46
CA LEU A 458 -9.80 -5.90 28.04
C LEU A 458 -8.57 -5.38 28.80
N LEU A 459 -8.54 -4.09 29.11
CA LEU A 459 -7.42 -3.42 29.79
C LEU A 459 -7.51 -3.55 31.31
N ASP A 460 -8.71 -3.38 31.86
CA ASP A 460 -8.94 -3.15 33.30
C ASP A 460 -9.64 -4.35 33.99
N GLY A 461 -10.37 -5.18 33.24
CA GLY A 461 -10.92 -6.47 33.70
C GLY A 461 -12.45 -6.57 33.77
N PRO A 462 -13.01 -7.71 34.22
CA PRO A 462 -14.46 -7.94 34.21
C PRO A 462 -15.20 -7.18 35.32
N ASP A 463 -16.20 -6.40 34.90
CA ASP A 463 -17.41 -6.14 35.68
C ASP A 463 -18.59 -6.90 35.05
N ASP A 464 -19.57 -7.30 35.85
CA ASP A 464 -20.46 -8.44 35.52
C ASP A 464 -21.76 -7.98 34.81
N THR A 465 -21.93 -8.20 33.49
CA THR A 465 -23.27 -8.20 32.85
C THR A 465 -23.36 -8.84 31.45
N VAL A 466 -24.30 -9.81 31.31
CA VAL A 466 -25.02 -10.26 30.09
C VAL A 466 -24.26 -11.07 28.99
N HIS A 467 -24.44 -12.41 29.06
CA HIS A 467 -24.74 -13.40 27.99
C HIS A 467 -24.08 -13.33 26.58
N ARG A 468 -23.33 -14.35 26.14
CA ARG A 468 -23.73 -15.70 25.59
C ARG A 468 -24.32 -15.66 24.15
N ALA A 469 -23.96 -16.54 23.20
CA ALA A 469 -23.00 -17.67 23.22
C ALA A 469 -22.72 -18.33 21.83
N ALA A 470 -21.54 -18.98 21.74
CA ALA A 470 -21.14 -20.12 20.87
C ALA A 470 -21.08 -19.88 19.33
N ALA A 471 -19.91 -19.83 18.68
CA ALA A 471 -18.76 -20.77 18.57
C ALA A 471 -18.97 -22.06 17.74
N ILE A 472 -18.10 -22.30 16.73
CA ILE A 472 -17.36 -23.57 16.41
C ILE A 472 -16.49 -23.44 15.13
N ASP A 473 -15.21 -23.84 15.25
CA ASP A 473 -14.27 -24.55 14.31
C ASP A 473 -14.67 -24.74 12.82
N THR A 474 -13.83 -24.66 11.77
CA THR A 474 -12.36 -24.72 11.51
C THR A 474 -12.05 -23.82 10.27
N GLY A 475 -10.86 -23.64 9.65
CA GLY A 475 -9.46 -24.13 9.75
C GLY A 475 -8.75 -23.99 8.38
N LEU A 476 -7.40 -23.85 8.31
CA LEU A 476 -6.67 -23.53 7.05
C LEU A 476 -5.20 -24.02 7.02
N ALA A 477 -4.69 -24.48 5.86
CA ALA A 477 -3.28 -24.81 5.53
C ALA A 477 -3.10 -25.20 4.02
N ALA A 478 -1.94 -25.14 3.33
CA ALA A 478 -0.69 -24.35 3.48
C ALA A 478 0.28 -24.51 2.24
N GLN A 479 0.94 -23.40 1.82
CA GLN A 479 2.36 -23.16 1.42
C GLN A 479 3.20 -24.04 0.42
N GLY A 480 4.16 -23.37 -0.30
CA GLY A 480 5.29 -23.91 -1.13
C GLY A 480 5.18 -23.69 -2.66
N GLU A 481 6.17 -23.83 -3.57
CA GLU A 481 7.67 -23.85 -3.66
C GLU A 481 8.05 -24.03 -5.19
N LEU A 482 9.22 -23.75 -5.82
CA LEU A 482 10.48 -22.98 -5.57
C LEU A 482 11.31 -22.79 -6.90
N ARG A 483 12.34 -21.91 -6.88
CA ARG A 483 13.61 -21.88 -7.72
C ARG A 483 13.64 -21.59 -9.26
N THR A 484 14.39 -20.51 -9.62
CA THR A 484 15.49 -20.33 -10.66
C THR A 484 15.55 -21.18 -11.97
N THR A 485 16.00 -20.75 -13.18
CA THR A 485 17.10 -19.83 -13.62
C THR A 485 16.97 -19.28 -15.08
N GLY A 486 17.48 -18.07 -15.38
CA GLY A 486 18.45 -17.82 -16.49
C GLY A 486 18.03 -17.40 -17.94
N GLY A 487 18.11 -16.09 -18.26
CA GLY A 487 18.23 -15.53 -19.63
C GLY A 487 16.92 -15.09 -20.32
N PRO A 488 16.94 -14.26 -21.40
CA PRO A 488 18.06 -13.49 -21.98
C PRO A 488 18.23 -12.10 -21.33
N ARG A 489 18.87 -11.12 -22.01
CA ARG A 489 19.01 -9.72 -21.54
C ARG A 489 17.71 -8.91 -21.70
N VAL A 490 16.73 -9.22 -20.87
CA VAL A 490 15.60 -8.33 -20.57
C VAL A 490 16.09 -7.23 -19.62
N LEU A 491 15.72 -5.96 -19.86
CA LEU A 491 15.82 -4.93 -18.83
C LEU A 491 14.75 -5.24 -17.78
N LYS A 492 15.14 -5.90 -16.68
CA LYS A 492 14.22 -6.22 -15.59
C LYS A 492 13.88 -4.97 -14.79
N VAL A 493 12.90 -4.21 -15.30
CA VAL A 493 12.17 -3.22 -14.51
C VAL A 493 11.39 -3.97 -13.42
N ASP A 494 11.44 -3.47 -12.19
CA ASP A 494 10.63 -3.99 -11.09
C ASP A 494 9.14 -3.74 -11.40
N GLN A 495 8.27 -4.74 -11.20
CA GLN A 495 6.84 -4.60 -11.44
C GLN A 495 6.27 -3.42 -10.65
N ALA A 496 6.71 -3.23 -9.40
CA ALA A 496 6.26 -2.12 -8.56
C ALA A 496 6.58 -0.74 -9.16
N LYS A 497 7.61 -0.63 -10.02
CA LYS A 497 7.95 0.62 -10.72
C LYS A 497 7.05 0.85 -11.94
N VAL A 498 6.60 -0.21 -12.62
CA VAL A 498 5.59 -0.10 -13.70
C VAL A 498 4.22 0.24 -13.10
N ASP A 499 3.86 -0.38 -11.98
CA ASP A 499 2.61 -0.12 -11.27
C ASP A 499 2.58 1.30 -10.63
N ALA A 500 3.72 1.78 -10.13
CA ALA A 500 3.88 3.18 -9.69
C ALA A 500 3.77 4.17 -10.87
N LEU A 501 4.39 3.87 -12.02
CA LEU A 501 4.25 4.69 -13.23
C LEU A 501 2.81 4.74 -13.75
N MET A 502 2.06 3.64 -13.67
CA MET A 502 0.61 3.63 -13.97
C MET A 502 -0.19 4.47 -12.98
N THR A 503 0.16 4.44 -11.69
CA THR A 503 -0.46 5.30 -10.66
C THR A 503 -0.19 6.79 -10.97
N LEU A 504 1.05 7.14 -11.29
CA LEU A 504 1.46 8.51 -11.67
C LEU A 504 0.80 8.99 -12.98
N ILE A 505 0.57 8.12 -13.97
CA ILE A 505 -0.26 8.46 -15.15
C ILE A 505 -1.69 8.75 -14.71
N GLY A 506 -2.26 7.93 -13.83
CA GLY A 506 -3.62 8.15 -13.33
C GLY A 506 -3.76 9.49 -12.59
N GLU A 507 -2.80 9.81 -11.74
CA GLU A 507 -2.70 11.10 -11.05
C GLU A 507 -2.48 12.26 -12.03
N LEU A 508 -1.68 12.09 -13.08
CA LEU A 508 -1.49 13.07 -14.15
C LEU A 508 -2.80 13.32 -14.94
N VAL A 509 -3.55 12.27 -15.27
CA VAL A 509 -4.86 12.38 -15.94
C VAL A 509 -5.86 13.13 -15.06
N VAL A 510 -5.94 12.79 -13.76
CA VAL A 510 -6.81 13.49 -12.80
C VAL A 510 -6.37 14.95 -12.62
N SER A 511 -5.07 15.21 -12.47
CA SER A 511 -4.51 16.56 -12.28
C SER A 511 -4.73 17.44 -13.50
N LYS A 512 -4.48 16.91 -14.70
CA LYS A 512 -4.79 17.56 -16.00
C LYS A 512 -6.28 17.90 -16.11
N ASN A 513 -7.18 17.01 -15.65
CA ASN A 513 -8.62 17.24 -15.65
C ASN A 513 -9.07 18.40 -14.72
N SER A 514 -8.18 18.98 -13.90
CA SER A 514 -8.43 20.24 -13.18
C SER A 514 -8.31 21.50 -14.07
N LEU A 515 -7.50 21.45 -15.13
CA LEU A 515 -7.21 22.63 -15.97
C LEU A 515 -8.45 23.19 -16.70
N PRO A 516 -9.39 22.37 -17.24
CA PRO A 516 -10.64 22.89 -17.79
C PRO A 516 -11.51 23.61 -16.75
N PHE A 517 -11.48 23.17 -15.48
CA PHE A 517 -12.17 23.85 -14.40
C PHE A 517 -11.52 25.21 -14.09
N LEU A 518 -10.18 25.27 -14.04
CA LEU A 518 -9.44 26.54 -13.91
C LEU A 518 -9.71 27.50 -15.07
N ALA A 519 -9.78 27.00 -16.32
CA ALA A 519 -10.16 27.80 -17.48
C ALA A 519 -11.59 28.36 -17.34
N ARG A 520 -12.58 27.52 -17.00
CA ARG A 520 -13.96 28.01 -16.76
C ARG A 520 -14.04 28.99 -15.59
N ARG A 521 -13.21 28.85 -14.54
CA ARG A 521 -13.11 29.81 -13.42
C ARG A 521 -12.51 31.15 -13.87
N ALA A 522 -11.51 31.15 -14.75
CA ALA A 522 -10.97 32.37 -15.35
C ALA A 522 -12.02 33.11 -16.21
N GLU A 523 -12.84 32.40 -16.99
CA GLU A 523 -13.93 33.00 -17.78
C GLU A 523 -15.05 33.57 -16.91
N SER A 524 -15.44 32.86 -15.84
CA SER A 524 -16.65 33.16 -15.07
C SER A 524 -16.43 34.09 -13.86
N VAL A 525 -15.30 33.96 -13.15
CA VAL A 525 -15.03 34.73 -11.92
C VAL A 525 -14.16 35.96 -12.21
N HIS A 526 -13.20 35.83 -13.12
CA HIS A 526 -12.23 36.90 -13.43
C HIS A 526 -12.47 37.58 -14.79
N GLY A 527 -13.41 37.07 -15.61
CA GLY A 527 -13.72 37.59 -16.95
C GLY A 527 -12.60 37.43 -17.99
N SER A 528 -11.49 36.79 -17.63
CA SER A 528 -10.29 36.71 -18.47
C SER A 528 -10.39 35.58 -19.49
N ARG A 529 -11.03 35.89 -20.62
CA ARG A 529 -11.14 35.00 -21.79
C ARG A 529 -9.80 34.66 -22.44
N GLU A 530 -8.79 35.52 -22.26
CA GLU A 530 -7.43 35.32 -22.79
C GLU A 530 -6.70 34.25 -21.98
N MET A 531 -6.57 34.45 -20.65
CA MET A 531 -6.03 33.44 -19.73
C MET A 531 -6.77 32.10 -19.83
N ALA A 532 -8.11 32.12 -19.95
CA ALA A 532 -8.88 30.90 -20.13
C ALA A 532 -8.60 30.16 -21.45
N ARG A 533 -8.23 30.90 -22.51
CA ARG A 533 -7.79 30.31 -23.77
C ARG A 533 -6.39 29.73 -23.64
N GLU A 534 -5.46 30.44 -23.02
CA GLU A 534 -4.12 29.93 -22.72
C GLU A 534 -4.16 28.63 -21.91
N ILE A 535 -5.03 28.54 -20.88
CA ILE A 535 -5.22 27.32 -20.10
C ILE A 535 -5.83 26.19 -20.96
N LYS A 536 -6.74 26.49 -21.89
CA LYS A 536 -7.32 25.49 -22.83
C LYS A 536 -6.28 24.99 -23.84
N ASP A 537 -5.45 25.89 -24.37
CA ASP A 537 -4.38 25.56 -25.32
C ASP A 537 -3.25 24.76 -24.62
N LEU A 538 -2.89 25.11 -23.38
CA LEU A 538 -1.96 24.34 -22.53
C LEU A 538 -2.52 22.95 -22.17
N PHE A 539 -3.81 22.87 -21.80
CA PHE A 539 -4.49 21.60 -21.53
C PHE A 539 -4.43 20.66 -22.73
N ALA A 540 -4.59 21.16 -23.96
CA ALA A 540 -4.49 20.35 -25.17
C ALA A 540 -3.06 19.81 -25.42
N VAL A 541 -2.02 20.54 -25.04
CA VAL A 541 -0.63 20.04 -25.08
C VAL A 541 -0.40 18.96 -24.03
N ILE A 542 -0.85 19.19 -22.79
CA ILE A 542 -0.72 18.21 -21.69
C ILE A 542 -1.57 16.97 -21.95
N ASP A 543 -2.73 17.10 -22.62
CA ASP A 543 -3.55 15.98 -23.08
C ASP A 543 -2.76 15.03 -23.99
N ARG A 544 -2.17 15.58 -25.06
CA ARG A 544 -1.42 14.78 -26.03
C ARG A 544 -0.21 14.11 -25.37
N LEU A 545 0.51 14.82 -24.49
CA LEU A 545 1.66 14.26 -23.76
C LEU A 545 1.23 13.15 -22.78
N ALA A 546 0.12 13.31 -22.07
CA ALA A 546 -0.41 12.28 -21.18
C ALA A 546 -0.84 11.02 -21.96
N GLN A 547 -1.50 11.19 -23.12
CA GLN A 547 -1.86 10.09 -24.02
C GLN A 547 -0.62 9.37 -24.59
N GLU A 548 0.40 10.12 -25.03
CA GLU A 548 1.68 9.57 -25.51
C GLU A 548 2.41 8.78 -24.40
N MET A 549 2.47 9.30 -23.17
CA MET A 549 3.06 8.62 -22.01
C MET A 549 2.27 7.36 -21.61
N GLN A 550 0.93 7.43 -21.60
CA GLN A 550 0.06 6.29 -21.30
C GLN A 550 0.28 5.17 -22.32
N ALA A 551 0.27 5.48 -23.62
CA ALA A 551 0.51 4.49 -24.67
C ALA A 551 1.90 3.82 -24.54
N ALA A 552 2.94 4.60 -24.23
CA ALA A 552 4.29 4.09 -24.03
C ALA A 552 4.42 3.14 -22.83
N ILE A 553 3.79 3.46 -21.68
CA ILE A 553 3.86 2.62 -20.47
C ILE A 553 2.92 1.41 -20.57
N MET A 554 1.76 1.54 -21.22
CA MET A 554 0.91 0.39 -21.55
C MET A 554 1.67 -0.63 -22.41
N ALA A 555 2.45 -0.19 -23.40
CA ALA A 555 3.28 -1.07 -24.23
C ALA A 555 4.38 -1.82 -23.44
N VAL A 556 4.80 -1.33 -22.28
CA VAL A 556 5.73 -2.02 -21.35
C VAL A 556 5.00 -3.02 -20.46
N ARG A 557 3.69 -2.82 -20.19
CA ARG A 557 2.84 -3.69 -19.36
C ARG A 557 2.16 -4.84 -20.14
N MET A 558 2.10 -4.74 -21.47
CA MET A 558 1.54 -5.78 -22.33
C MET A 558 2.26 -7.13 -22.16
N LEU A 559 1.48 -8.21 -22.01
CA LEU A 559 1.94 -9.59 -22.04
C LEU A 559 1.23 -10.36 -23.18
N PRO A 560 1.87 -11.35 -23.80
CA PRO A 560 1.21 -12.21 -24.78
C PRO A 560 0.21 -13.14 -24.09
N VAL A 561 -0.91 -13.42 -24.76
CA VAL A 561 -1.98 -14.30 -24.25
C VAL A 561 -1.50 -15.76 -24.09
N SER A 562 -0.41 -16.15 -24.77
CA SER A 562 0.27 -17.45 -24.62
C SER A 562 0.55 -17.87 -23.17
N GLU A 563 0.94 -16.93 -22.27
CA GLU A 563 1.21 -17.18 -20.84
C GLU A 563 0.04 -17.90 -20.11
N VAL A 564 -1.20 -17.69 -20.57
CA VAL A 564 -2.40 -18.39 -20.07
C VAL A 564 -2.76 -19.61 -20.91
N LEU A 565 -2.52 -19.57 -22.22
CA LEU A 565 -2.91 -20.64 -23.13
C LEU A 565 -2.01 -21.88 -23.01
N ASP A 566 -0.72 -21.74 -22.71
CA ASP A 566 0.30 -22.81 -22.63
C ASP A 566 -0.08 -23.98 -21.71
N ARG A 567 -0.90 -23.72 -20.68
CA ARG A 567 -1.37 -24.74 -19.74
C ARG A 567 -2.54 -25.58 -20.28
N PHE A 568 -3.33 -25.06 -21.22
CA PHE A 568 -4.53 -25.72 -21.73
C PHE A 568 -4.26 -26.97 -22.58
N PRO A 569 -3.24 -27.06 -23.46
CA PRO A 569 -2.92 -28.29 -24.20
C PRO A 569 -2.71 -29.55 -23.34
N ARG A 570 -2.26 -29.39 -22.08
CA ARG A 570 -2.15 -30.50 -21.11
C ARG A 570 -3.50 -30.81 -20.48
N LEU A 571 -4.17 -29.80 -19.94
CA LEU A 571 -5.47 -29.93 -19.26
C LEU A 571 -6.56 -30.52 -20.18
N VAL A 572 -6.63 -30.06 -21.42
CA VAL A 572 -7.56 -30.58 -22.45
C VAL A 572 -7.31 -32.08 -22.70
N ARG A 573 -6.04 -32.48 -22.85
CA ARG A 573 -5.65 -33.87 -23.09
C ARG A 573 -6.03 -34.78 -21.92
N ASP A 574 -5.81 -34.34 -20.68
CA ASP A 574 -6.11 -35.12 -19.48
C ASP A 574 -7.62 -35.22 -19.21
N VAL A 575 -8.39 -34.14 -19.45
CA VAL A 575 -9.86 -34.15 -19.34
C VAL A 575 -10.49 -35.01 -20.45
N ALA A 576 -10.10 -34.82 -21.71
CA ALA A 576 -10.59 -35.64 -22.83
C ALA A 576 -10.32 -37.14 -22.59
N ARG A 577 -9.14 -37.49 -22.07
CA ARG A 577 -8.77 -38.87 -21.71
C ARG A 577 -9.63 -39.44 -20.59
N LYS A 578 -9.96 -38.66 -19.55
CA LYS A 578 -10.89 -39.07 -18.47
C LYS A 578 -12.30 -39.31 -18.99
N LEU A 579 -12.74 -38.53 -19.99
CA LEU A 579 -14.07 -38.61 -20.59
C LEU A 579 -14.19 -39.63 -21.74
N GLY A 580 -13.09 -40.29 -22.14
CA GLY A 580 -13.07 -41.21 -23.29
C GLY A 580 -13.22 -40.53 -24.66
N LYS A 581 -13.06 -39.20 -24.73
CA LYS A 581 -13.25 -38.39 -25.94
C LYS A 581 -11.92 -38.18 -26.67
N ARG A 582 -11.96 -38.06 -28.00
CA ARG A 582 -10.81 -37.69 -28.84
C ARG A 582 -10.95 -36.24 -29.26
N VAL A 583 -10.00 -35.40 -28.85
CA VAL A 583 -10.07 -33.95 -29.04
C VAL A 583 -8.70 -33.42 -29.44
N SER A 584 -8.66 -32.71 -30.57
CA SER A 584 -7.55 -31.87 -30.98
C SER A 584 -7.80 -30.44 -30.49
N LEU A 585 -6.77 -29.81 -29.92
CA LEU A 585 -6.78 -28.40 -29.55
C LEU A 585 -5.94 -27.62 -30.56
N VAL A 586 -6.56 -26.65 -31.21
CA VAL A 586 -5.90 -25.67 -32.08
C VAL A 586 -5.86 -24.33 -31.35
N ILE A 587 -4.71 -23.68 -31.37
CA ILE A 587 -4.51 -22.33 -30.82
C ILE A 587 -4.07 -21.42 -31.97
N GLU A 588 -4.71 -20.27 -32.10
CA GLU A 588 -4.40 -19.22 -33.08
C GLU A 588 -4.19 -17.88 -32.37
N GLY A 589 -3.17 -17.12 -32.79
CA GLY A 589 -2.93 -15.76 -32.28
C GLY A 589 -2.37 -15.69 -30.87
N GLU A 590 -1.56 -16.67 -30.46
CA GLU A 590 -0.94 -16.76 -29.12
C GLU A 590 -0.05 -15.54 -28.76
N ASP A 591 0.54 -14.88 -29.78
CA ASP A 591 1.29 -13.62 -29.66
C ASP A 591 0.42 -12.37 -29.40
N THR A 592 -0.92 -12.50 -29.36
CA THR A 592 -1.81 -11.33 -29.11
C THR A 592 -1.50 -10.72 -27.75
N ALA A 593 -1.25 -9.41 -27.71
CA ALA A 593 -0.91 -8.68 -26.51
C ALA A 593 -2.16 -8.24 -25.71
N ALA A 594 -2.09 -8.31 -24.38
CA ALA A 594 -3.11 -7.78 -23.46
C ALA A 594 -2.48 -7.28 -22.15
N ASP A 595 -3.19 -6.46 -21.39
CA ASP A 595 -2.76 -6.05 -20.04
C ASP A 595 -2.65 -7.24 -19.06
N LYS A 596 -1.61 -7.22 -18.21
CA LYS A 596 -1.34 -8.26 -17.20
C LYS A 596 -2.57 -8.63 -16.37
N ASN A 597 -3.38 -7.67 -15.91
CA ASN A 597 -4.53 -7.96 -15.06
C ASN A 597 -5.61 -8.74 -15.82
N ILE A 598 -5.72 -8.51 -17.15
CA ILE A 598 -6.65 -9.22 -18.03
C ILE A 598 -6.15 -10.64 -18.27
N ILE A 599 -4.85 -10.83 -18.46
CA ILE A 599 -4.20 -12.16 -18.50
C ILE A 599 -4.47 -12.94 -17.20
N GLU A 600 -4.25 -12.34 -16.03
CA GLU A 600 -4.50 -13.00 -14.73
C GLU A 600 -5.98 -13.38 -14.53
N VAL A 601 -6.93 -12.51 -14.88
CA VAL A 601 -8.37 -12.79 -14.74
C VAL A 601 -8.92 -13.77 -15.79
N LEU A 602 -8.38 -13.79 -17.01
CA LEU A 602 -8.80 -14.68 -18.11
C LEU A 602 -8.65 -16.18 -17.80
N GLY A 603 -7.74 -16.50 -16.86
CA GLY A 603 -7.25 -17.85 -16.65
C GLY A 603 -8.29 -18.91 -16.29
N ASP A 604 -9.29 -18.55 -15.47
CA ASP A 604 -10.35 -19.45 -15.01
C ASP A 604 -11.62 -19.41 -15.89
N PRO A 605 -12.09 -18.24 -16.40
CA PRO A 605 -13.16 -18.16 -17.40
C PRO A 605 -12.90 -19.03 -18.63
N LEU A 606 -11.69 -18.97 -19.21
CA LEU A 606 -11.33 -19.80 -20.37
C LEU A 606 -11.31 -21.28 -20.00
N LEU A 607 -10.76 -21.65 -18.84
CA LEU A 607 -10.75 -23.04 -18.36
C LEU A 607 -12.17 -23.60 -18.17
N HIS A 608 -13.10 -22.78 -17.70
CA HIS A 608 -14.50 -23.16 -17.52
C HIS A 608 -15.23 -23.37 -18.86
N ILE A 609 -15.05 -22.47 -19.83
CA ILE A 609 -15.62 -22.62 -21.18
C ILE A 609 -15.07 -23.88 -21.87
N ILE A 610 -13.75 -24.07 -21.84
CA ILE A 610 -13.08 -25.25 -22.41
C ILE A 610 -13.61 -26.53 -21.74
N ARG A 611 -13.78 -26.53 -20.42
CA ARG A 611 -14.35 -27.67 -19.70
C ARG A 611 -15.79 -27.96 -20.15
N ASN A 612 -16.65 -26.96 -20.27
CA ASN A 612 -18.04 -27.16 -20.72
C ASN A 612 -18.12 -27.70 -22.16
N ALA A 613 -17.24 -27.27 -23.05
CA ALA A 613 -17.09 -27.86 -24.38
C ALA A 613 -16.65 -29.34 -24.32
N LEU A 614 -15.69 -29.68 -23.45
CA LEU A 614 -15.21 -31.05 -23.26
C LEU A 614 -16.24 -31.97 -22.60
N ASP A 615 -16.91 -31.54 -21.52
CA ASP A 615 -17.88 -32.34 -20.75
C ASP A 615 -19.20 -32.50 -21.51
N HIS A 616 -19.80 -31.40 -21.95
CA HIS A 616 -21.16 -31.37 -22.47
C HIS A 616 -21.24 -31.16 -23.99
N GLY A 617 -20.42 -30.28 -24.57
CA GLY A 617 -20.43 -29.98 -26.00
C GLY A 617 -20.11 -31.21 -26.86
N ILE A 618 -18.89 -31.71 -26.76
CA ILE A 618 -18.35 -32.79 -27.60
C ILE A 618 -19.04 -34.13 -27.28
N GLU A 619 -19.32 -34.92 -28.31
CA GLU A 619 -19.92 -36.24 -28.26
C GLU A 619 -18.87 -37.37 -28.17
N LEU A 620 -19.27 -38.61 -27.88
CA LEU A 620 -18.31 -39.74 -27.93
C LEU A 620 -17.92 -40.06 -29.39
N PRO A 621 -16.75 -40.67 -29.66
CA PRO A 621 -16.31 -40.94 -31.03
C PRO A 621 -17.35 -41.70 -31.89
N ASP A 622 -18.07 -42.65 -31.30
CA ASP A 622 -19.10 -43.45 -31.97
C ASP A 622 -20.38 -42.63 -32.24
N ASP A 623 -20.77 -41.74 -31.31
CA ASP A 623 -21.86 -40.77 -31.52
C ASP A 623 -21.51 -39.82 -32.69
N ARG A 624 -20.25 -39.37 -32.75
CA ARG A 624 -19.76 -38.44 -33.79
C ARG A 624 -19.79 -39.06 -35.18
N VAL A 625 -19.33 -40.30 -35.32
CA VAL A 625 -19.44 -41.05 -36.59
C VAL A 625 -20.90 -41.26 -36.97
N THR A 626 -21.78 -41.55 -36.01
CA THR A 626 -23.23 -41.67 -36.23
C THR A 626 -23.87 -40.33 -36.67
N ALA A 627 -23.33 -39.20 -36.19
CA ALA A 627 -23.71 -37.85 -36.59
C ALA A 627 -23.01 -37.35 -37.88
N SER A 628 -22.32 -38.22 -38.62
CA SER A 628 -21.54 -37.89 -39.82
C SER A 628 -20.39 -36.88 -39.60
N LYS A 629 -19.84 -36.83 -38.38
CA LYS A 629 -18.68 -36.01 -38.01
C LYS A 629 -17.37 -36.80 -37.98
N ALA A 630 -16.25 -36.09 -37.93
CA ALA A 630 -14.96 -36.70 -37.66
C ALA A 630 -14.94 -37.36 -36.26
N PRO A 631 -14.30 -38.54 -36.09
CA PRO A 631 -14.21 -39.25 -34.80
C PRO A 631 -13.27 -38.58 -33.79
N GLU A 632 -12.53 -37.57 -34.23
CA GLU A 632 -11.82 -36.60 -33.41
C GLU A 632 -12.57 -35.27 -33.49
N ALA A 633 -12.74 -34.61 -32.36
CA ALA A 633 -13.37 -33.29 -32.26
C ALA A 633 -12.31 -32.19 -32.26
N THR A 634 -12.69 -31.00 -32.70
CA THR A 634 -11.79 -29.84 -32.73
C THR A 634 -12.29 -28.78 -31.75
N VAL A 635 -11.41 -28.37 -30.84
CA VAL A 635 -11.56 -27.14 -30.07
C VAL A 635 -10.55 -26.13 -30.61
N LEU A 636 -11.04 -24.99 -31.09
CA LEU A 636 -10.23 -23.85 -31.51
C LEU A 636 -10.28 -22.78 -30.41
N ILE A 637 -9.12 -22.31 -29.96
CA ILE A 637 -8.96 -21.08 -29.20
C ILE A 637 -8.27 -20.08 -30.11
N ARG A 638 -8.87 -18.92 -30.31
CA ARG A 638 -8.37 -17.89 -31.23
C ARG A 638 -8.37 -16.54 -30.54
N ALA A 639 -7.19 -15.99 -30.32
CA ALA A 639 -7.01 -14.63 -29.82
C ALA A 639 -6.68 -13.68 -31.00
N PHE A 640 -7.24 -12.47 -30.97
CA PHE A 640 -6.86 -11.38 -31.88
C PHE A 640 -7.28 -10.02 -31.31
N GLN A 641 -6.60 -8.96 -31.73
CA GLN A 641 -7.01 -7.59 -31.39
C GLN A 641 -8.01 -7.06 -32.42
N GLU A 642 -9.09 -6.41 -31.95
CA GLU A 642 -10.06 -5.68 -32.76
C GLU A 642 -10.25 -4.29 -32.16
N SER A 643 -9.72 -3.26 -32.83
CA SER A 643 -9.65 -1.89 -32.30
C SER A 643 -8.94 -1.83 -30.92
N ASP A 644 -9.58 -1.28 -29.89
CA ASP A 644 -9.06 -1.20 -28.50
C ASP A 644 -9.54 -2.39 -27.64
N GLN A 645 -9.90 -3.52 -28.27
CA GLN A 645 -10.31 -4.73 -27.57
C GLN A 645 -9.49 -5.94 -27.96
N VAL A 646 -9.22 -6.80 -26.98
CA VAL A 646 -8.72 -8.16 -27.16
C VAL A 646 -9.91 -9.09 -27.26
N ILE A 647 -10.05 -9.75 -28.41
CA ILE A 647 -11.08 -10.74 -28.68
C ILE A 647 -10.50 -12.13 -28.43
N ILE A 648 -11.21 -12.95 -27.67
CA ILE A 648 -10.90 -14.38 -27.53
C ILE A 648 -12.13 -15.21 -27.90
N GLU A 649 -12.01 -15.97 -28.97
CA GLU A 649 -13.02 -16.89 -29.47
C GLU A 649 -12.65 -18.33 -29.10
N VAL A 650 -13.53 -19.02 -28.37
CA VAL A 650 -13.42 -20.45 -28.05
C VAL A 650 -14.54 -21.18 -28.76
N ARG A 651 -14.19 -22.06 -29.69
CA ARG A 651 -15.14 -22.76 -30.58
C ARG A 651 -14.97 -24.28 -30.51
N ASP A 652 -16.08 -24.99 -30.36
CA ASP A 652 -16.18 -26.44 -30.51
C ASP A 652 -16.98 -26.84 -31.76
N ASP A 653 -16.76 -28.07 -32.24
CA ASP A 653 -17.55 -28.73 -33.30
C ASP A 653 -18.48 -29.83 -32.75
N GLY A 654 -18.87 -29.70 -31.47
CA GLY A 654 -19.70 -30.65 -30.73
C GLY A 654 -21.19 -30.56 -31.04
N ARG A 655 -22.04 -31.05 -30.14
CA ARG A 655 -23.48 -31.21 -30.40
C ARG A 655 -24.26 -29.89 -30.48
N GLY A 656 -23.64 -28.77 -30.12
CA GLY A 656 -24.30 -27.47 -29.94
C GLY A 656 -25.31 -27.47 -28.78
N ILE A 657 -25.88 -26.31 -28.51
CA ILE A 657 -26.94 -26.11 -27.52
C ILE A 657 -28.29 -26.34 -28.20
N ASP A 658 -29.27 -26.85 -27.43
CA ASP A 658 -30.60 -27.24 -27.90
C ASP A 658 -31.64 -26.25 -27.35
N PRO A 659 -32.06 -25.21 -28.11
CA PRO A 659 -32.83 -24.08 -27.58
C PRO A 659 -34.11 -24.50 -26.84
N ASP A 660 -34.81 -25.53 -27.34
CA ASP A 660 -36.04 -26.04 -26.74
C ASP A 660 -35.82 -26.74 -25.40
N LYS A 661 -34.63 -27.31 -25.16
CA LYS A 661 -34.27 -27.83 -23.84
C LYS A 661 -33.97 -26.70 -22.88
N ILE A 662 -33.32 -25.64 -23.34
CA ILE A 662 -33.02 -24.45 -22.52
C ILE A 662 -34.31 -23.72 -22.13
N ARG A 663 -35.21 -23.45 -23.09
CA ARG A 663 -36.58 -22.93 -22.84
C ARG A 663 -37.30 -23.75 -21.75
N LYS A 664 -37.38 -25.07 -21.92
CA LYS A 664 -38.10 -25.97 -20.99
C LYS A 664 -37.44 -26.05 -19.62
N ALA A 665 -36.11 -26.00 -19.54
CA ALA A 665 -35.38 -25.97 -18.28
C ALA A 665 -35.59 -24.64 -17.53
N ALA A 666 -35.59 -23.51 -18.23
CA ALA A 666 -35.84 -22.19 -17.64
C ALA A 666 -37.27 -22.06 -17.08
N VAL A 667 -38.28 -22.52 -17.83
CA VAL A 667 -39.68 -22.57 -17.36
C VAL A 667 -39.84 -23.53 -16.18
N THR A 668 -39.24 -24.72 -16.23
CA THR A 668 -39.30 -25.70 -15.12
C THR A 668 -38.64 -25.17 -13.83
N LYS A 669 -37.64 -24.28 -13.96
CA LYS A 669 -37.00 -23.59 -12.83
C LYS A 669 -37.70 -22.30 -12.39
N GLY A 670 -38.75 -21.86 -13.09
CA GLY A 670 -39.45 -20.59 -12.80
C GLY A 670 -38.66 -19.33 -13.13
N LEU A 671 -37.63 -19.42 -13.98
CA LEU A 671 -36.78 -18.28 -14.37
C LEU A 671 -37.40 -17.41 -15.48
N ILE A 672 -38.29 -17.99 -16.28
CA ILE A 672 -39.14 -17.31 -17.28
C ILE A 672 -40.53 -17.96 -17.26
N ASP A 673 -41.56 -17.23 -17.69
CA ASP A 673 -42.88 -17.81 -17.89
C ASP A 673 -43.00 -18.53 -19.25
N ALA A 674 -44.07 -19.31 -19.44
CA ALA A 674 -44.27 -20.11 -20.65
C ALA A 674 -44.61 -19.27 -21.89
N GLU A 675 -45.24 -18.09 -21.72
CA GLU A 675 -45.64 -17.19 -22.81
C GLU A 675 -44.42 -16.38 -23.32
N GLN A 676 -43.49 -16.05 -22.42
CA GLN A 676 -42.15 -15.57 -22.76
C GLN A 676 -41.36 -16.64 -23.52
N ALA A 677 -41.32 -17.87 -23.02
CA ALA A 677 -40.53 -18.96 -23.61
C ALA A 677 -40.92 -19.28 -25.08
N GLU A 678 -42.21 -19.15 -25.43
CA GLU A 678 -42.70 -19.29 -26.80
C GLU A 678 -42.38 -18.07 -27.70
N ARG A 679 -42.21 -16.87 -27.13
CA ARG A 679 -41.88 -15.64 -27.87
C ARG A 679 -40.38 -15.39 -28.08
N MET A 680 -39.52 -15.99 -27.26
CA MET A 680 -38.06 -15.84 -27.37
C MET A 680 -37.49 -16.52 -28.61
N SER A 681 -36.57 -15.84 -29.30
CA SER A 681 -35.79 -16.44 -30.38
C SER A 681 -34.82 -17.52 -29.87
N ASP A 682 -34.34 -18.39 -30.75
CA ASP A 682 -33.39 -19.46 -30.38
C ASP A 682 -32.10 -18.90 -29.78
N GLN A 683 -31.60 -17.75 -30.26
CA GLN A 683 -30.43 -17.08 -29.71
C GLN A 683 -30.70 -16.47 -28.33
N GLN A 684 -31.89 -15.90 -28.11
CA GLN A 684 -32.30 -15.44 -26.78
C GLN A 684 -32.42 -16.62 -25.81
N ALA A 685 -32.93 -17.75 -26.27
CA ALA A 685 -33.01 -18.97 -25.47
C ALA A 685 -31.61 -19.51 -25.12
N VAL A 686 -30.65 -19.54 -26.06
CA VAL A 686 -29.25 -19.93 -25.78
C VAL A 686 -28.61 -19.01 -24.72
N ASN A 687 -28.89 -17.72 -24.75
CA ASN A 687 -28.34 -16.76 -23.76
C ASN A 687 -28.83 -17.00 -22.32
N LEU A 688 -29.92 -17.74 -22.10
CA LEU A 688 -30.40 -18.10 -20.75
C LEU A 688 -29.38 -18.96 -19.96
N VAL A 689 -28.39 -19.56 -20.64
CA VAL A 689 -27.27 -20.29 -20.01
C VAL A 689 -26.42 -19.40 -19.09
N PHE A 690 -26.48 -18.08 -19.28
CA PHE A 690 -25.79 -17.10 -18.43
C PHE A 690 -26.57 -16.66 -17.18
N LEU A 691 -27.82 -17.11 -16.99
CA LEU A 691 -28.60 -16.71 -15.81
C LEU A 691 -28.02 -17.33 -14.52
N PRO A 692 -28.01 -16.59 -13.38
CA PRO A 692 -27.58 -17.11 -12.10
C PRO A 692 -28.29 -18.43 -11.72
N GLY A 693 -27.51 -19.45 -11.37
CA GLY A 693 -28.05 -20.79 -11.03
C GLY A 693 -28.57 -21.61 -12.22
N PHE A 694 -28.37 -21.17 -13.47
CA PHE A 694 -28.73 -21.94 -14.66
C PHE A 694 -27.71 -23.07 -14.95
N SER A 695 -27.78 -24.14 -14.17
CA SER A 695 -27.19 -25.44 -14.53
C SER A 695 -28.24 -26.41 -15.08
N THR A 696 -27.91 -27.14 -16.15
CA THR A 696 -28.74 -28.20 -16.75
C THR A 696 -28.45 -29.60 -16.20
N ALA A 697 -27.48 -29.74 -15.28
CA ALA A 697 -27.09 -31.00 -14.70
C ALA A 697 -28.04 -31.43 -13.56
N ALA A 698 -28.52 -32.68 -13.59
CA ALA A 698 -29.36 -33.27 -12.55
C ALA A 698 -28.56 -33.96 -11.42
N GLN A 699 -27.24 -34.05 -11.55
CA GLN A 699 -26.30 -34.55 -10.55
C GLN A 699 -25.03 -33.69 -10.58
N VAL A 700 -24.45 -33.43 -9.41
CA VAL A 700 -23.11 -32.84 -9.30
C VAL A 700 -22.09 -33.96 -9.54
N SER A 701 -21.15 -33.75 -10.45
CA SER A 701 -20.03 -34.68 -10.65
C SER A 701 -18.84 -34.31 -9.76
N ASP A 702 -18.07 -35.30 -9.31
CA ASP A 702 -16.90 -35.11 -8.44
C ASP A 702 -15.81 -34.19 -9.05
N LEU A 703 -15.87 -33.94 -10.37
CA LEU A 703 -14.96 -33.05 -11.07
C LEU A 703 -15.40 -31.56 -11.03
N SER A 704 -16.66 -31.27 -10.66
CA SER A 704 -17.27 -29.94 -10.65
C SER A 704 -17.64 -29.49 -9.23
N GLY A 705 -16.66 -29.52 -8.32
CA GLY A 705 -16.83 -29.45 -6.86
C GLY A 705 -17.41 -28.17 -6.23
N ARG A 706 -18.05 -27.28 -7.01
CA ARG A 706 -18.87 -26.15 -6.51
C ARG A 706 -20.16 -25.90 -7.30
N GLY A 707 -20.49 -26.70 -8.33
CA GLY A 707 -21.74 -26.54 -9.10
C GLY A 707 -21.88 -25.22 -9.88
N VAL A 708 -20.75 -24.58 -10.21
CA VAL A 708 -20.66 -23.25 -10.83
C VAL A 708 -21.24 -23.25 -12.26
N GLY A 709 -21.99 -22.21 -12.62
CA GLY A 709 -22.55 -22.02 -13.96
C GLY A 709 -21.68 -21.14 -14.86
N MET A 710 -22.23 -20.80 -16.03
CA MET A 710 -21.63 -19.81 -16.95
C MET A 710 -21.88 -18.36 -16.47
N ASP A 711 -22.68 -18.17 -15.43
CA ASP A 711 -22.89 -16.91 -14.70
C ASP A 711 -21.55 -16.35 -14.19
N VAL A 712 -20.71 -17.17 -13.55
CA VAL A 712 -19.39 -16.73 -13.05
C VAL A 712 -18.42 -16.34 -14.18
N VAL A 713 -18.54 -16.95 -15.37
CA VAL A 713 -17.75 -16.57 -16.56
C VAL A 713 -18.12 -15.16 -17.03
N VAL A 714 -19.42 -14.82 -17.01
CA VAL A 714 -19.88 -13.45 -17.33
C VAL A 714 -19.43 -12.48 -16.26
N THR A 715 -19.69 -12.77 -14.98
CA THR A 715 -19.31 -11.88 -13.87
C THR A 715 -17.81 -11.59 -13.84
N ALA A 716 -16.95 -12.56 -14.14
CA ALA A 716 -15.50 -12.36 -14.21
C ALA A 716 -15.06 -11.43 -15.35
N VAL A 717 -15.73 -11.50 -16.50
CA VAL A 717 -15.43 -10.69 -17.70
C VAL A 717 -16.07 -9.31 -17.66
N GLU A 718 -17.30 -9.17 -17.15
CA GLU A 718 -17.93 -7.86 -16.95
C GLU A 718 -17.21 -7.05 -15.86
N ARG A 719 -16.61 -7.70 -14.85
CA ARG A 719 -15.75 -7.06 -13.84
C ARG A 719 -14.46 -6.45 -14.39
N THR A 720 -13.99 -6.85 -15.58
CA THR A 720 -12.85 -6.23 -16.26
C THR A 720 -13.28 -5.27 -17.38
N GLY A 721 -14.55 -4.87 -17.42
CA GLY A 721 -15.11 -4.00 -18.47
C GLY A 721 -15.32 -4.71 -19.81
N GLY A 722 -15.21 -6.05 -19.84
CA GLY A 722 -15.47 -6.86 -21.01
C GLY A 722 -16.93 -7.29 -21.15
N THR A 723 -17.20 -8.05 -22.21
CA THR A 723 -18.49 -8.70 -22.48
C THR A 723 -18.29 -10.13 -22.95
N VAL A 724 -19.28 -10.99 -22.72
CA VAL A 724 -19.31 -12.38 -23.20
C VAL A 724 -20.53 -12.57 -24.10
N SER A 725 -20.34 -13.23 -25.23
CA SER A 725 -21.42 -13.66 -26.12
C SER A 725 -21.27 -15.14 -26.47
N LEU A 726 -22.39 -15.82 -26.72
CA LEU A 726 -22.44 -17.26 -26.98
C LEU A 726 -23.32 -17.51 -28.20
N THR A 727 -22.76 -18.04 -29.27
CA THR A 727 -23.52 -18.48 -30.45
C THR A 727 -23.43 -19.99 -30.56
N SER A 728 -24.54 -20.66 -30.85
CA SER A 728 -24.57 -22.13 -30.89
C SER A 728 -25.58 -22.63 -31.89
N VAL A 729 -25.22 -23.67 -32.63
CA VAL A 729 -26.08 -24.30 -33.62
C VAL A 729 -26.11 -25.81 -33.34
N LYS A 730 -27.31 -26.30 -33.02
CA LYS A 730 -27.59 -27.71 -32.74
C LYS A 730 -27.06 -28.61 -33.87
N GLY A 731 -26.17 -29.53 -33.52
CA GLY A 731 -25.47 -30.44 -34.43
C GLY A 731 -24.16 -29.90 -35.02
N GLN A 732 -23.88 -28.59 -34.95
CA GLN A 732 -22.67 -27.99 -35.57
C GLN A 732 -21.62 -27.51 -34.55
N GLY A 733 -22.03 -27.20 -33.31
CA GLY A 733 -21.13 -26.81 -32.23
C GLY A 733 -21.50 -25.48 -31.57
N THR A 734 -20.57 -24.94 -30.78
CA THR A 734 -20.74 -23.68 -30.04
C THR A 734 -19.52 -22.78 -30.22
N THR A 735 -19.72 -21.46 -30.23
CA THR A 735 -18.65 -20.45 -30.19
C THR A 735 -18.97 -19.47 -29.06
N ALA A 736 -18.11 -19.42 -28.05
CA ALA A 736 -18.07 -18.35 -27.05
C ALA A 736 -17.08 -17.29 -27.53
N ARG A 737 -17.49 -16.01 -27.48
CA ARG A 737 -16.64 -14.86 -27.83
C ARG A 737 -16.59 -13.91 -26.64
N LEU A 738 -15.39 -13.72 -26.11
CA LEU A 738 -15.07 -12.73 -25.08
C LEU A 738 -14.53 -11.49 -25.79
N SER A 739 -15.09 -10.32 -25.46
CA SER A 739 -14.61 -8.99 -25.88
C SER A 739 -14.08 -8.31 -24.62
N LEU A 740 -12.78 -8.08 -24.51
CA LEU A 740 -12.14 -7.44 -23.35
C LEU A 740 -11.47 -6.14 -23.80
N PRO A 741 -11.43 -5.07 -22.98
CA PRO A 741 -10.63 -3.89 -23.31
C PRO A 741 -9.13 -4.25 -23.39
N LEU A 742 -8.32 -3.46 -24.07
CA LEU A 742 -6.87 -3.68 -24.13
C LEU A 742 -6.17 -3.36 -22.79
N SER A 743 -6.77 -2.49 -21.97
CA SER A 743 -6.18 -1.93 -20.75
C SER A 743 -7.21 -1.67 -19.65
N MET A 744 -6.76 -1.18 -18.48
CA MET A 744 -7.67 -0.58 -17.49
C MET A 744 -8.35 0.64 -18.10
N ALA A 745 -9.65 0.51 -18.39
CA ALA A 745 -10.36 1.42 -19.27
C ALA A 745 -10.36 2.88 -18.77
N VAL A 746 -9.80 3.77 -19.60
CA VAL A 746 -10.12 5.20 -19.56
C VAL A 746 -11.49 5.36 -20.21
N THR A 747 -12.53 5.40 -19.40
CA THR A 747 -13.92 5.54 -19.86
C THR A 747 -14.25 7.01 -20.07
N ARG A 748 -14.77 7.39 -21.24
CA ARG A 748 -15.32 8.73 -21.46
C ARG A 748 -16.76 8.79 -20.93
N VAL A 749 -17.01 9.65 -19.95
CA VAL A 749 -18.34 9.84 -19.35
C VAL A 749 -18.86 11.26 -19.58
N MET A 750 -20.16 11.41 -19.82
CA MET A 750 -20.86 12.67 -19.60
C MET A 750 -21.15 12.81 -18.11
N MET A 751 -20.78 13.93 -17.50
CA MET A 751 -21.23 14.28 -16.17
C MET A 751 -22.65 14.87 -16.24
N VAL A 752 -23.53 14.44 -15.34
CA VAL A 752 -24.88 14.98 -15.15
C VAL A 752 -25.13 15.29 -13.68
N GLU A 753 -25.99 16.26 -13.42
CA GLU A 753 -26.45 16.61 -12.07
C GLU A 753 -27.87 16.10 -11.84
N ALA A 754 -28.14 15.54 -10.66
CA ALA A 754 -29.46 15.07 -10.26
C ALA A 754 -29.72 15.29 -8.77
N GLY A 755 -30.99 15.42 -8.39
CA GLY A 755 -31.42 15.45 -7.00
C GLY A 755 -30.98 16.69 -6.22
N GLY A 756 -30.79 17.83 -6.90
CA GLY A 756 -30.33 19.08 -6.27
C GLY A 756 -28.82 19.31 -6.41
N GLY A 757 -28.18 18.76 -7.45
CA GLY A 757 -26.79 19.07 -7.79
C GLY A 757 -25.74 17.99 -7.46
N MET A 758 -26.13 16.76 -7.12
CA MET A 758 -25.18 15.65 -7.01
C MET A 758 -24.72 15.19 -8.40
N LEU A 759 -23.41 14.96 -8.56
CA LEU A 759 -22.78 14.65 -9.84
C LEU A 759 -22.66 13.13 -10.09
N PHE A 760 -23.13 12.70 -11.25
CA PHE A 760 -23.06 11.31 -11.72
C PHE A 760 -22.41 11.25 -13.11
N GLY A 761 -21.60 10.23 -13.36
CA GLY A 761 -21.00 9.95 -14.65
C GLY A 761 -21.83 8.92 -15.43
N ILE A 762 -22.12 9.20 -16.70
CA ILE A 762 -22.79 8.26 -17.60
C ILE A 762 -21.86 7.98 -18.80
N PRO A 763 -21.48 6.71 -19.07
CA PRO A 763 -20.64 6.36 -20.22
C PRO A 763 -21.19 6.88 -21.54
N MET A 764 -20.34 7.53 -22.35
CA MET A 764 -20.73 8.16 -23.62
C MET A 764 -21.34 7.16 -24.62
N ASP A 765 -20.92 5.90 -24.58
CA ASP A 765 -21.39 4.85 -25.51
C ASP A 765 -22.88 4.52 -25.35
N HIS A 766 -23.46 4.83 -24.19
CA HIS A 766 -24.89 4.70 -23.92
C HIS A 766 -25.70 5.94 -24.32
N ILE A 767 -25.07 7.05 -24.70
CA ILE A 767 -25.73 8.34 -24.95
C ILE A 767 -25.99 8.54 -26.44
N ALA A 768 -27.27 8.69 -26.82
CA ALA A 768 -27.69 8.92 -28.20
C ALA A 768 -27.77 10.43 -28.53
N GLU A 769 -28.44 11.23 -27.68
CA GLU A 769 -28.50 12.69 -27.79
C GLU A 769 -28.91 13.36 -26.47
N THR A 770 -28.57 14.63 -26.29
CA THR A 770 -29.09 15.48 -25.20
C THR A 770 -30.21 16.37 -25.74
N VAL A 771 -31.31 16.46 -25.02
CA VAL A 771 -32.51 17.21 -25.41
C VAL A 771 -33.00 18.04 -24.23
N ARG A 772 -33.57 19.22 -24.48
CA ARG A 772 -34.41 19.92 -23.51
C ARG A 772 -35.85 19.85 -23.97
N ILE A 773 -36.77 19.55 -23.06
CA ILE A 773 -38.20 19.52 -23.36
C ILE A 773 -38.97 20.40 -22.38
N HIS A 774 -39.93 21.15 -22.90
CA HIS A 774 -40.87 21.86 -22.05
C HIS A 774 -41.82 20.85 -21.40
N ARG A 775 -42.19 21.02 -20.12
CA ARG A 775 -43.05 20.04 -19.41
C ARG A 775 -44.38 19.75 -20.12
N SER A 776 -44.95 20.71 -20.83
CA SER A 776 -46.15 20.54 -21.68
C SER A 776 -45.99 19.57 -22.86
N GLN A 777 -44.77 19.16 -23.22
CA GLN A 777 -44.48 18.14 -24.22
C GLN A 777 -44.49 16.72 -23.64
N VAL A 778 -44.35 16.58 -22.31
CA VAL A 778 -44.41 15.29 -21.60
C VAL A 778 -45.86 14.82 -21.56
N ARG A 779 -46.10 13.59 -22.04
CA ARG A 779 -47.40 12.91 -21.99
C ARG A 779 -47.32 11.73 -21.05
N ARG A 780 -48.28 11.63 -20.13
CA ARG A 780 -48.36 10.54 -19.16
C ARG A 780 -49.27 9.43 -19.66
N PHE A 781 -48.75 8.21 -19.74
CA PHE A 781 -49.47 7.02 -20.17
C PHE A 781 -49.48 5.98 -19.05
N LYS A 782 -50.66 5.75 -18.45
CA LYS A 782 -50.81 5.00 -17.19
C LYS A 782 -49.93 5.60 -16.08
N GLN A 783 -48.89 4.91 -15.63
CA GLN A 783 -47.96 5.40 -14.62
C GLN A 783 -46.66 5.98 -15.22
N SER A 784 -46.35 5.70 -16.49
CA SER A 784 -45.14 6.16 -17.18
C SER A 784 -45.28 7.57 -17.74
N GLU A 785 -44.22 8.37 -17.67
CA GLU A 785 -44.05 9.61 -18.43
C GLU A 785 -43.40 9.25 -19.80
N ALA A 786 -43.63 10.04 -20.85
CA ALA A 786 -43.03 9.86 -22.18
C ALA A 786 -43.06 11.17 -22.98
N PHE A 787 -42.22 11.31 -24.01
CA PHE A 787 -42.26 12.42 -24.96
C PHE A 787 -42.11 11.93 -26.40
N VAL A 788 -42.34 12.81 -27.37
CA VAL A 788 -42.18 12.50 -28.80
C VAL A 788 -40.90 13.14 -29.32
N LEU A 789 -39.94 12.32 -29.74
CA LEU A 789 -38.69 12.72 -30.36
C LEU A 789 -38.68 12.23 -31.80
N ARG A 790 -38.76 13.16 -32.77
CA ARG A 790 -38.68 12.86 -34.22
C ARG A 790 -39.65 11.73 -34.62
N ASP A 791 -40.93 11.94 -34.30
CA ASP A 791 -42.06 11.01 -34.48
C ASP A 791 -41.98 9.66 -33.73
N THR A 792 -40.92 9.44 -32.94
CA THR A 792 -40.78 8.26 -32.06
C THR A 792 -41.22 8.59 -30.64
N ILE A 793 -41.99 7.71 -30.00
CA ILE A 793 -42.36 7.83 -28.58
C ILE A 793 -41.20 7.31 -27.73
N VAL A 794 -40.59 8.17 -26.93
CA VAL A 794 -39.50 7.84 -26.01
C VAL A 794 -40.06 7.82 -24.57
N PRO A 795 -39.96 6.70 -23.83
CA PRO A 795 -40.35 6.64 -22.42
C PRO A 795 -39.43 7.54 -21.59
N LEU A 796 -40.00 8.21 -20.59
CA LEU A 796 -39.31 9.18 -19.75
C LEU A 796 -39.27 8.68 -18.29
N LEU A 797 -38.06 8.61 -17.74
CA LEU A 797 -37.78 8.29 -16.34
C LEU A 797 -36.99 9.44 -15.72
N ARG A 798 -37.07 9.63 -14.40
CA ARG A 798 -36.35 10.70 -13.70
C ARG A 798 -35.23 10.12 -12.87
N LEU A 799 -34.01 10.64 -13.02
CA LEU A 799 -32.80 10.03 -12.47
C LEU A 799 -32.77 10.13 -10.93
N ASP A 800 -33.29 11.22 -10.36
CA ASP A 800 -33.52 11.39 -8.93
C ASP A 800 -34.31 10.21 -8.33
N ARG A 801 -35.44 9.84 -8.96
CA ARG A 801 -36.32 8.75 -8.54
C ARG A 801 -35.67 7.37 -8.72
N LEU A 802 -34.90 7.15 -9.77
CA LEU A 802 -34.18 5.88 -10.01
C LEU A 802 -33.08 5.64 -8.97
N LEU A 803 -32.40 6.71 -8.54
CA LEU A 803 -31.34 6.66 -7.53
C LEU A 803 -31.86 6.76 -6.08
N GLY A 804 -33.19 6.82 -5.89
CA GLY A 804 -33.81 6.93 -4.56
C GLY A 804 -33.60 8.27 -3.85
N ILE A 805 -33.16 9.31 -4.57
CA ILE A 805 -32.84 10.62 -4.03
C ILE A 805 -34.15 11.37 -3.72
N ALA A 806 -34.21 12.03 -2.56
CA ALA A 806 -35.33 12.90 -2.23
C ALA A 806 -35.39 14.10 -3.18
N PRO A 807 -36.51 14.38 -3.86
CA PRO A 807 -36.59 15.49 -4.81
C PRO A 807 -36.43 16.84 -4.08
N PRO A 808 -35.65 17.79 -4.62
CA PRO A 808 -35.42 19.08 -3.97
C PRO A 808 -36.71 19.88 -3.79
N ALA A 809 -36.81 20.57 -2.65
CA ALA A 809 -38.05 21.18 -2.13
C ALA A 809 -38.57 22.41 -2.90
N TRP A 810 -38.12 22.63 -4.15
CA TRP A 810 -38.39 23.83 -4.94
C TRP A 810 -39.10 23.56 -6.28
N PHE A 811 -39.49 22.32 -6.57
CA PHE A 811 -40.28 22.01 -7.77
C PHE A 811 -41.75 22.48 -7.62
N GLY A 812 -41.96 23.77 -7.89
CA GLY A 812 -43.24 24.46 -7.71
C GLY A 812 -43.55 25.51 -8.77
N ASP A 813 -43.22 25.25 -10.04
CA ASP A 813 -43.77 26.00 -11.20
C ASP A 813 -43.82 25.10 -12.46
N ASP A 814 -44.79 25.36 -13.34
CA ASP A 814 -45.06 24.55 -14.55
C ASP A 814 -44.25 25.00 -15.80
N ASP A 815 -43.67 26.20 -15.76
CA ASP A 815 -43.00 26.87 -16.90
C ASP A 815 -41.51 26.50 -17.06
N GLN A 816 -41.08 25.33 -16.54
CA GLN A 816 -39.69 24.85 -16.62
C GLN A 816 -39.44 23.93 -17.82
N GLU A 817 -38.26 24.09 -18.44
CA GLU A 817 -37.64 23.07 -19.30
C GLU A 817 -37.03 21.97 -18.42
N ASP A 818 -37.40 20.71 -18.65
CA ASP A 818 -36.71 19.54 -18.09
C ASP A 818 -35.53 19.15 -19.02
N SER A 819 -34.34 18.92 -18.46
CA SER A 819 -33.17 18.42 -19.22
C SER A 819 -33.25 16.90 -19.36
N VAL A 820 -33.18 16.36 -20.58
CA VAL A 820 -33.35 14.93 -20.87
C VAL A 820 -32.16 14.36 -21.64
N LEU A 821 -31.51 13.37 -21.03
CA LEU A 821 -30.48 12.54 -21.69
C LEU A 821 -31.17 11.36 -22.38
N VAL A 822 -31.08 11.27 -23.71
CA VAL A 822 -31.62 10.14 -24.47
C VAL A 822 -30.54 9.06 -24.52
N VAL A 823 -30.79 7.97 -23.80
CA VAL A 823 -29.86 6.84 -23.66
C VAL A 823 -30.36 5.60 -24.38
N ARG A 824 -29.43 4.73 -24.77
CA ARG A 824 -29.69 3.45 -25.43
C ARG A 824 -29.08 2.31 -24.62
N VAL A 825 -29.90 1.33 -24.27
CA VAL A 825 -29.49 0.10 -23.58
C VAL A 825 -29.96 -1.08 -24.43
N GLY A 826 -29.01 -1.76 -25.09
CA GLY A 826 -29.31 -2.73 -26.13
C GLY A 826 -30.17 -2.13 -27.25
N ASN A 827 -31.38 -2.68 -27.44
CA ASN A 827 -32.33 -2.19 -28.44
C ASN A 827 -33.35 -1.18 -27.88
N ALA A 828 -33.34 -0.89 -26.57
CA ALA A 828 -34.25 0.07 -25.95
C ALA A 828 -33.66 1.50 -26.02
N VAL A 829 -34.53 2.50 -26.17
CA VAL A 829 -34.19 3.92 -26.11
C VAL A 829 -35.07 4.59 -25.06
N THR A 830 -34.46 5.29 -24.11
CA THR A 830 -35.13 5.86 -22.93
C THR A 830 -34.61 7.26 -22.66
N GLY A 831 -35.48 8.18 -22.23
CA GLY A 831 -35.10 9.51 -21.77
C GLY A 831 -34.93 9.53 -20.25
N LEU A 832 -33.74 9.90 -19.78
CA LEU A 832 -33.45 10.18 -18.37
C LEU A 832 -33.55 11.69 -18.11
N VAL A 833 -34.52 12.12 -17.30
CA VAL A 833 -34.55 13.50 -16.79
C VAL A 833 -33.43 13.68 -15.76
N VAL A 834 -32.65 14.73 -15.95
CA VAL A 834 -31.57 15.20 -15.08
C VAL A 834 -31.79 16.68 -14.76
N ASP A 835 -31.14 17.20 -13.72
CA ASP A 835 -31.19 18.62 -13.40
C ASP A 835 -30.45 19.41 -14.49
N HIS A 836 -29.15 19.09 -14.68
CA HIS A 836 -28.26 19.74 -15.64
C HIS A 836 -27.29 18.74 -16.30
N PHE A 837 -26.91 19.03 -17.56
CA PHE A 837 -25.76 18.39 -18.21
C PHE A 837 -24.47 19.17 -17.90
N ARG A 838 -23.35 18.47 -17.76
CA ARG A 838 -21.99 19.03 -17.74
C ARG A 838 -21.18 18.46 -18.91
N GLU A 839 -20.00 19.02 -19.17
CA GLU A 839 -19.10 18.52 -20.21
C GLU A 839 -18.66 17.08 -19.93
N GLY A 840 -18.41 16.31 -20.98
CA GLY A 840 -17.85 14.97 -20.86
C GLY A 840 -16.34 14.99 -20.61
N MET A 841 -15.86 14.01 -19.84
CA MET A 841 -14.46 13.86 -19.48
C MET A 841 -14.02 12.40 -19.54
N ASP A 842 -12.71 12.21 -19.74
CA ASP A 842 -12.06 10.90 -19.75
C ASP A 842 -11.60 10.57 -18.32
N ILE A 843 -12.09 9.47 -17.75
CA ILE A 843 -11.87 9.04 -16.37
C ILE A 843 -11.29 7.63 -16.29
N ILE A 844 -10.51 7.33 -15.25
CA ILE A 844 -10.16 5.95 -14.90
C ILE A 844 -11.24 5.40 -13.98
N LEU A 845 -12.00 4.41 -14.47
CA LEU A 845 -13.05 3.76 -13.69
C LEU A 845 -12.43 2.79 -12.68
N LYS A 846 -12.64 3.04 -11.38
CA LYS A 846 -12.32 2.10 -10.31
C LYS A 846 -13.60 1.37 -9.88
N PRO A 847 -13.71 0.03 -10.02
CA PRO A 847 -14.87 -0.71 -9.54
C PRO A 847 -14.97 -0.63 -8.01
N PHE A 848 -16.14 -0.95 -7.46
CA PHE A 848 -16.31 -0.98 -6.01
C PHE A 848 -15.67 -2.23 -5.40
N GLU A 849 -14.96 -2.03 -4.29
CA GLU A 849 -14.31 -3.08 -3.51
C GLU A 849 -14.89 -3.18 -2.09
N GLY A 850 -14.59 -4.27 -1.38
CA GLY A 850 -15.09 -4.51 -0.02
C GLY A 850 -16.62 -4.52 0.06
N ILE A 851 -17.19 -3.82 1.04
CA ILE A 851 -18.64 -3.81 1.32
C ILE A 851 -19.46 -3.20 0.16
N LEU A 852 -18.86 -2.35 -0.67
CA LEU A 852 -19.53 -1.71 -1.80
C LEU A 852 -19.55 -2.61 -3.06
N SER A 853 -18.83 -3.74 -3.05
CA SER A 853 -18.75 -4.69 -4.17
C SER A 853 -20.10 -5.35 -4.47
N GLY A 854 -20.83 -4.80 -5.44
CA GLY A 854 -22.12 -5.33 -5.90
C GLY A 854 -23.34 -4.47 -5.58
N ILE A 855 -23.16 -3.19 -5.24
CA ILE A 855 -24.27 -2.21 -5.23
C ILE A 855 -24.80 -2.07 -6.68
N PRO A 856 -26.08 -2.38 -6.95
CA PRO A 856 -26.62 -2.35 -8.31
C PRO A 856 -26.83 -0.92 -8.81
N GLY A 857 -26.76 -0.75 -10.13
CA GLY A 857 -26.99 0.53 -10.81
C GLY A 857 -25.75 1.42 -10.95
N TYR A 858 -24.59 0.98 -10.45
CA TYR A 858 -23.32 1.71 -10.54
C TYR A 858 -22.20 0.82 -11.11
N ALA A 859 -21.46 1.36 -12.08
CA ALA A 859 -20.31 0.69 -12.70
C ALA A 859 -19.01 0.85 -11.90
N GLY A 860 -18.94 1.88 -11.03
CA GLY A 860 -17.76 2.18 -10.23
C GLY A 860 -17.68 3.66 -9.83
N THR A 861 -16.47 4.08 -9.48
CA THR A 861 -16.11 5.44 -9.06
C THR A 861 -14.98 5.99 -9.92
N ALA A 862 -14.85 7.32 -9.94
CA ALA A 862 -13.65 8.01 -10.40
C ALA A 862 -13.36 9.25 -9.54
N LEU A 863 -12.12 9.72 -9.55
CA LEU A 863 -11.73 10.96 -8.88
C LEU A 863 -11.72 12.11 -9.88
N LEU A 864 -12.41 13.21 -9.55
CA LEU A 864 -12.40 14.44 -10.32
C LEU A 864 -11.14 15.27 -10.01
N GLY A 865 -10.72 16.13 -10.94
CA GLY A 865 -9.59 17.05 -10.75
C GLY A 865 -9.79 18.15 -9.68
N ASP A 866 -10.92 18.14 -8.97
CA ASP A 866 -11.20 18.97 -7.78
C ASP A 866 -11.27 18.14 -6.49
N GLY A 867 -10.86 16.87 -6.53
CA GLY A 867 -10.84 15.95 -5.39
C GLY A 867 -12.18 15.28 -5.07
N ARG A 868 -13.28 15.63 -5.74
CA ARG A 868 -14.59 14.99 -5.51
C ARG A 868 -14.67 13.63 -6.20
N VAL A 869 -15.41 12.71 -5.60
CA VAL A 869 -15.69 11.40 -6.20
C VAL A 869 -16.90 11.49 -7.13
N LEU A 870 -16.73 11.03 -8.38
CA LEU A 870 -17.80 10.85 -9.36
C LEU A 870 -18.31 9.40 -9.28
N LEU A 871 -19.61 9.22 -9.03
CA LEU A 871 -20.27 7.92 -9.12
C LEU A 871 -20.66 7.64 -10.58
N VAL A 872 -20.21 6.52 -11.15
CA VAL A 872 -20.48 6.17 -12.56
C VAL A 872 -21.63 5.17 -12.63
N LEU A 873 -22.66 5.47 -13.42
CA LEU A 873 -23.90 4.72 -13.46
C LEU A 873 -23.84 3.53 -14.44
N ASN A 874 -24.31 2.38 -13.98
CA ASN A 874 -24.54 1.20 -14.82
C ASN A 874 -25.99 1.21 -15.35
N LEU A 875 -26.19 1.83 -16.51
CA LEU A 875 -27.52 1.93 -17.12
C LEU A 875 -28.15 0.58 -17.52
N LYS A 876 -27.37 -0.52 -17.58
CA LYS A 876 -27.88 -1.88 -17.84
C LYS A 876 -28.54 -2.51 -16.60
N GLU A 877 -28.26 -1.97 -15.41
CA GLU A 877 -28.87 -2.40 -14.13
C GLU A 877 -29.91 -1.39 -13.62
N LEU A 878 -29.82 -0.13 -14.04
CA LEU A 878 -30.71 0.95 -13.61
C LEU A 878 -32.03 1.05 -14.43
N LEU A 879 -32.13 0.35 -15.56
CA LEU A 879 -33.20 0.48 -16.57
C LEU A 879 -33.78 -0.87 -17.02
#